data_AF-A0A1Q2YW04-F1
#
_entry.id   AF-A0A1Q2YW04-F1
#
_cell.length_a   1.000
_cell.length_b   1.000
_cell.length_c   1.000
_cell.angle_alpha   90.00
_cell.angle_beta   90.00
_cell.angle_gamma   90.00
#
_symmetry.space_group_name_H-M   'P 1'
#
loop_
_entity.id
_entity.type
_entity.pdbx_description
1 polymer ?
#
loop_
_entity_poly.entity_id
_entity_poly.type
_entity_poly.pdbx_seq_one_letter_code
_entity_poly.pdbx_strand_id
1 'polypeptide(L)'
;MLLTVRDCCVPHDHVLSPDGRADIEDIALAVRAAEADAEAFFDRNHVTAGMRQLFESGLARLDGKSQQADFLLAQAMGGGKTHLMVSFALIAKSPTVREKVLDGAGIRIRTGFGAARIVAFSGRNNPDHFFWGEIASQLGKADSDFSRHWRNGPKGPDEAAWMEMIGDEPTVILIDEMAPWFRMAQAVPIGNGTLASHGEYALANLREAARKLPRCVLVGSSLTGTYGDESRALLQTFANIEGEAKRGAKVIEPVAVNTDEIFEILKRRLFKKLATPDQVEEVAQAYASAMDEAVRSRAVARTPEQYAEDIRRCHPFQPSLREVIGLFQNNERFRKTRGLLSLMSAIVRCVWREGRPNTVHLVGVQHMDLNEPEMRTTDLPFSELLPAITEDIARGGQAVAETVDRQLGSDAGTQAANVILAASLKPDVDDKIGLPAKQVIEYLVAPGRTASEFEAAIAKLEGGYHLHRDPREGRLYYSPNETIEKRLAREAENAPANRIDDEMERRLADAFVPSRKKAYQGVMALPEVGKIAGELTRERKLIVINPDSDVPPKLAGELFMGQPNKNNFVIVNGSSTEFANIEKHVRRIYACARVLASLSEDHPNHAEVEKKRAMAEFDLTSTIEATYNQVWYPAYDATVKQVRLVPAKLSLRSAREAGKKPELHGEASVEEALVAAGKLYLEVEGDEKVLDTLLVRASDLLWGSDKRLSWSDLQARAREVGRFPFLPPGGLEAIRKHALTKDVWREREGKILKGPFEPDRTRVSVSTESYDEMTGEATISVQALDAGPSPRIHWAVGSAVSEASPELKEARFKTKELRLSFLAVDPTKTAPTGDPTTWKNRITILFDEKPSVDGREITLVVVPSAASVRYTTDASSPKASGLEYEGPFDVGADQDVHVRVVAVDGDIEAENQHRFDRRTRGARERTGGGGDGAGPRIPTVREHVDERRPALLTSAKLAWTATKGTYDALDAIQAASASAVGRRITVGEGDRTVTIALGSGSKVTGDHLKGLLTAARSALEVEEAPATLSLASIRFPTGKDLIEFLEAVPIDIEDPRDAIRQGDDV
;
A
#
# COMPACT_ATOMS: atom_id res chain seq x y z
N MET A 1 0.27 -69.58 3.55
CA MET A 1 0.31 -68.22 4.12
C MET A 1 1.77 -67.83 4.05
N LEU A 2 2.12 -66.74 3.37
CA LEU A 2 3.52 -66.38 3.13
C LEU A 2 4.22 -66.09 4.47
N LEU A 3 5.43 -66.60 4.66
CA LEU A 3 6.18 -66.42 5.91
C LEU A 3 6.61 -64.96 6.10
N THR A 4 6.45 -64.45 7.33
CA THR A 4 6.95 -63.13 7.74
C THR A 4 8.34 -63.23 8.34
N VAL A 5 9.02 -62.08 8.49
CA VAL A 5 10.33 -62.04 9.14
C VAL A 5 10.29 -62.50 10.59
N ARG A 6 9.15 -62.34 11.28
CA ARG A 6 8.98 -62.86 12.65
C ARG A 6 8.86 -64.38 12.70
N ASP A 7 8.40 -65.00 11.63
CA ASP A 7 8.24 -66.46 11.55
C ASP A 7 9.57 -67.16 11.23
N CYS A 8 10.43 -66.51 10.43
CA CYS A 8 11.65 -67.13 9.90
C CYS A 8 12.96 -66.61 10.49
N CYS A 9 12.98 -65.44 11.13
CA CYS A 9 14.20 -64.83 11.69
C CYS A 9 14.09 -64.60 13.20
N VAL A 10 15.24 -64.61 13.89
CA VAL A 10 15.35 -64.30 15.32
C VAL A 10 16.41 -63.22 15.52
N PRO A 11 16.04 -62.00 15.92
CA PRO A 11 16.99 -60.94 16.26
C PRO A 11 17.87 -61.33 17.46
N HIS A 12 19.04 -60.69 17.60
CA HIS A 12 19.81 -60.81 18.85
C HIS A 12 19.14 -60.05 20.00
N ASP A 13 19.30 -60.53 21.24
CA ASP A 13 18.67 -59.92 22.42
C ASP A 13 19.05 -58.43 22.62
N HIS A 14 20.30 -58.08 22.33
CA HIS A 14 20.79 -56.69 22.44
C HIS A 14 20.13 -55.74 21.43
N VAL A 15 19.65 -56.25 20.29
CA VAL A 15 18.92 -55.46 19.29
C VAL A 15 17.54 -55.09 19.81
N LEU A 16 16.92 -55.98 20.58
CA LEU A 16 15.60 -55.77 21.17
C LEU A 16 15.67 -54.97 22.48
N SER A 17 16.83 -54.90 23.14
CA SER A 17 17.02 -54.10 24.34
C SER A 17 17.08 -52.59 24.05
N PRO A 18 16.52 -51.72 24.90
CA PRO A 18 16.65 -50.25 24.79
C PRO A 18 18.10 -49.78 24.95
N ASP A 19 18.87 -50.46 25.81
CA ASP A 19 20.22 -50.06 26.29
C ASP A 19 21.38 -50.55 25.41
N GLY A 20 21.12 -51.05 24.21
CA GLY A 20 22.11 -51.69 23.33
C GLY A 20 23.22 -50.76 22.82
N ARG A 21 24.14 -50.33 23.68
CA ARG A 21 25.36 -49.59 23.34
C ARG A 21 26.53 -50.11 24.17
N ALA A 22 27.37 -50.94 23.57
CA ALA A 22 28.71 -51.20 24.06
C ALA A 22 29.70 -50.86 22.94
N ASP A 23 30.00 -49.58 22.77
CA ASP A 23 31.10 -49.16 21.89
C ASP A 23 32.32 -48.87 22.76
N ILE A 24 33.32 -49.73 22.62
CA ILE A 24 34.66 -49.52 23.18
C ILE A 24 35.40 -48.55 22.24
N GLU A 25 35.67 -47.33 22.69
CA GLU A 25 36.23 -46.23 21.87
C GLU A 25 37.77 -46.24 21.75
N ASP A 26 38.48 -47.10 22.47
CA ASP A 26 39.95 -47.22 22.44
C ASP A 26 40.38 -48.48 21.67
N ILE A 27 41.17 -48.34 20.61
CA ILE A 27 41.69 -49.46 19.80
C ILE A 27 42.54 -50.44 20.61
N ALA A 28 43.35 -49.96 21.55
CA ALA A 28 44.19 -50.82 22.39
C ALA A 28 43.33 -51.59 23.40
N LEU A 29 42.27 -50.96 23.92
CA LEU A 29 41.26 -51.63 24.75
C LEU A 29 40.42 -52.61 23.92
N ALA A 30 40.09 -52.27 22.67
CA ALA A 30 39.31 -53.09 21.75
C ALA A 30 40.08 -54.34 21.31
N VAL A 31 41.39 -54.24 21.04
CA VAL A 31 42.25 -55.40 20.79
C VAL A 31 42.30 -56.29 22.04
N ARG A 32 42.54 -55.74 23.23
CA ARG A 32 42.57 -56.51 24.48
C ARG A 32 41.22 -57.17 24.82
N ALA A 33 40.10 -56.48 24.58
CA ALA A 33 38.76 -57.00 24.82
C ALA A 33 38.37 -58.07 23.79
N ALA A 34 38.72 -57.87 22.52
CA ALA A 34 38.46 -58.86 21.47
C ALA A 34 39.38 -60.09 21.57
N GLU A 35 40.56 -59.96 22.19
CA GLU A 35 41.43 -61.10 22.53
C GLU A 35 40.80 -62.03 23.57
N ALA A 36 39.97 -61.50 24.49
CA ALA A 36 39.33 -62.31 25.53
C ALA A 36 38.31 -63.31 24.96
N ASP A 37 37.69 -63.01 23.81
CA ASP A 37 36.76 -63.90 23.09
C ASP A 37 36.79 -63.62 21.57
N ALA A 38 37.88 -64.05 20.93
CA ALA A 38 38.12 -63.82 19.50
C ALA A 38 37.12 -64.56 18.60
N GLU A 39 36.59 -65.70 19.04
CA GLU A 39 35.60 -66.47 18.28
C GLU A 39 34.26 -65.74 18.23
N ALA A 40 33.74 -65.27 19.37
CA ALA A 40 32.51 -64.50 19.40
C ALA A 40 32.62 -63.17 18.63
N PHE A 41 33.83 -62.58 18.56
CA PHE A 41 34.09 -61.41 17.73
C PHE A 41 33.89 -61.71 16.24
N PHE A 42 34.49 -62.78 15.68
CA PHE A 42 34.34 -63.08 14.25
C PHE A 42 32.97 -63.66 13.87
N ASP A 43 32.27 -64.34 14.79
CA ASP A 43 30.91 -64.84 14.54
C ASP A 43 29.91 -63.70 14.30
N ARG A 44 30.09 -62.57 14.98
CA ARG A 44 29.22 -61.38 14.86
C ARG A 44 29.60 -60.45 13.72
N ASN A 45 30.67 -60.75 12.98
CA ASN A 45 31.24 -59.87 11.97
C ASN A 45 31.38 -60.57 10.62
N HIS A 46 31.16 -59.81 9.54
CA HIS A 46 31.34 -60.30 8.17
C HIS A 46 32.73 -59.90 7.67
N VAL A 47 33.45 -60.83 7.02
CA VAL A 47 34.75 -60.52 6.40
C VAL A 47 34.49 -59.80 5.08
N THR A 48 34.66 -58.47 5.09
CA THR A 48 34.47 -57.61 3.91
C THR A 48 35.58 -57.78 2.89
N ALA A 49 35.38 -57.29 1.67
CA ALA A 49 36.41 -57.25 0.63
C ALA A 49 37.65 -56.47 1.07
N GLY A 50 37.48 -55.36 1.80
CA GLY A 50 38.57 -54.59 2.38
C GLY A 50 39.36 -55.40 3.43
N MET A 51 38.67 -56.15 4.30
CA MET A 51 39.30 -57.08 5.23
C MET A 51 40.10 -58.16 4.50
N ARG A 52 39.49 -58.81 3.50
CA ARG A 52 40.17 -59.81 2.67
C ARG A 52 41.45 -59.25 2.06
N GLN A 53 41.39 -58.06 1.46
CA GLN A 53 42.54 -57.42 0.82
C GLN A 53 43.68 -57.14 1.81
N LEU A 54 43.35 -56.67 3.02
CA LEU A 54 44.34 -56.44 4.09
C LEU A 54 44.91 -57.76 4.62
N PHE A 55 44.06 -58.76 4.86
CA PHE A 55 44.49 -60.07 5.37
C PHE A 55 45.46 -60.73 4.40
N GLU A 56 45.13 -60.74 3.11
CA GLU A 56 45.99 -61.36 2.09
C GLU A 56 47.33 -60.66 1.95
N SER A 57 47.32 -59.33 1.84
CA SER A 57 48.53 -58.54 1.60
C SER A 57 49.40 -58.42 2.85
N GLY A 58 48.77 -58.21 4.01
CA GLY A 58 49.42 -58.01 5.29
C GLY A 58 50.01 -59.28 5.87
N LEU A 59 49.29 -60.42 5.82
CA LEU A 59 49.84 -61.71 6.26
C LEU A 59 50.99 -62.15 5.35
N ALA A 60 50.91 -61.90 4.04
CA ALA A 60 52.02 -62.16 3.12
C ALA A 60 53.26 -61.31 3.46
N ARG A 61 53.09 -60.08 3.94
CA ARG A 61 54.21 -59.23 4.40
C ARG A 61 54.82 -59.77 5.70
N LEU A 62 54.01 -60.13 6.68
CA LEU A 62 54.51 -60.72 7.94
C LEU A 62 55.27 -62.04 7.72
N ASP A 63 54.92 -62.78 6.66
CA ASP A 63 55.61 -64.00 6.24
C ASP A 63 56.89 -63.73 5.41
N GLY A 64 57.19 -62.46 5.10
CA GLY A 64 58.32 -62.06 4.26
C GLY A 64 58.14 -62.32 2.75
N LYS A 65 56.90 -62.56 2.31
CA LYS A 65 56.55 -62.90 0.91
C LYS A 65 55.99 -61.71 0.10
N SER A 66 55.85 -60.53 0.71
CA SER A 66 55.33 -59.32 0.07
C SER A 66 56.22 -58.12 0.34
N GLN A 67 56.29 -57.19 -0.62
CA GLN A 67 56.96 -55.89 -0.48
C GLN A 67 56.02 -54.78 0.04
N GLN A 68 54.70 -55.03 0.09
CA GLN A 68 53.73 -54.05 0.58
C GLN A 68 53.74 -54.01 2.11
N ALA A 69 54.31 -52.95 2.69
CA ALA A 69 54.42 -52.77 4.14
C ALA A 69 53.41 -51.80 4.74
N ASP A 70 53.02 -50.77 3.99
CA ASP A 70 52.17 -49.67 4.48
C ASP A 70 50.76 -49.77 3.90
N PHE A 71 49.74 -49.68 4.75
CA PHE A 71 48.33 -49.73 4.38
C PHE A 71 47.62 -48.51 4.94
N LEU A 72 46.96 -47.75 4.06
CA LEU A 72 46.19 -46.58 4.44
C LEU A 72 44.71 -46.90 4.38
N LEU A 73 44.04 -46.84 5.53
CA LEU A 73 42.60 -47.04 5.60
C LEU A 73 41.90 -45.74 5.22
N ALA A 74 41.41 -45.69 3.98
CA ALA A 74 40.64 -44.58 3.48
C ALA A 74 39.34 -44.42 4.27
N GLN A 75 38.82 -43.19 4.28
CA GLN A 75 37.54 -42.88 4.90
C GLN A 75 36.36 -43.40 4.06
N ALA A 76 36.17 -44.72 4.02
CA ALA A 76 34.88 -45.28 3.64
C ALA A 76 33.96 -45.21 4.87
N MET A 77 32.80 -44.58 4.70
CA MET A 77 31.63 -44.75 5.57
C MET A 77 31.87 -45.08 7.06
N GLY A 78 32.59 -44.21 7.78
CA GLY A 78 32.44 -43.93 9.22
C GLY A 78 31.99 -45.13 10.05
N GLY A 79 32.96 -45.97 10.40
CA GLY A 79 32.80 -47.23 11.12
C GLY A 79 33.38 -48.37 10.29
N GLY A 80 34.49 -48.94 10.76
CA GLY A 80 35.16 -50.06 10.09
C GLY A 80 36.69 -49.98 10.09
N LYS A 81 37.32 -48.81 10.19
CA LYS A 81 38.79 -48.67 10.22
C LYS A 81 39.39 -49.35 11.46
N THR A 82 39.00 -48.90 12.65
CA THR A 82 39.40 -49.50 13.94
C THR A 82 39.04 -50.99 13.97
N HIS A 83 37.85 -51.35 13.48
CA HIS A 83 37.40 -52.74 13.44
C HIS A 83 38.27 -53.62 12.50
N LEU A 84 38.64 -53.11 11.32
CA LEU A 84 39.55 -53.74 10.38
C LEU A 84 40.95 -53.90 10.97
N MET A 85 41.45 -52.88 11.66
CA MET A 85 42.74 -52.91 12.36
C MET A 85 42.76 -53.95 13.48
N VAL A 86 41.71 -53.98 14.32
CA VAL A 86 41.54 -54.99 15.39
C VAL A 86 41.45 -56.39 14.80
N SER A 87 40.64 -56.58 13.75
CA SER A 87 40.48 -57.88 13.08
C SER A 87 41.82 -58.39 12.53
N PHE A 88 42.60 -57.50 11.89
CA PHE A 88 43.93 -57.85 11.38
C PHE A 88 44.93 -58.15 12.50
N ALA A 89 44.93 -57.39 13.59
CA ALA A 89 45.76 -57.67 14.76
C ALA A 89 45.48 -59.04 15.38
N LEU A 90 44.21 -59.41 15.54
CA LEU A 90 43.81 -60.70 16.13
C LEU A 90 44.34 -61.88 15.30
N ILE A 91 44.15 -61.86 13.98
CA ILE A 91 44.65 -62.93 13.11
C ILE A 91 46.18 -62.89 12.97
N ALA A 92 46.82 -61.73 13.08
CA ALA A 92 48.28 -61.63 13.06
C ALA A 92 48.91 -62.19 14.36
N LYS A 93 48.26 -62.00 15.51
CA LYS A 93 48.75 -62.46 16.82
C LYS A 93 48.44 -63.93 17.09
N SER A 94 47.27 -64.44 16.68
CA SER A 94 46.80 -65.79 17.00
C SER A 94 46.73 -66.69 15.76
N PRO A 95 47.62 -67.70 15.63
CA PRO A 95 47.58 -68.66 14.52
C PRO A 95 46.29 -69.47 14.44
N THR A 96 45.70 -69.83 15.59
CA THR A 96 44.46 -70.64 15.64
C THR A 96 43.25 -69.86 15.14
N VAL A 97 43.13 -68.58 15.53
CA VAL A 97 42.07 -67.69 15.04
C VAL A 97 42.29 -67.38 13.56
N ARG A 98 43.55 -67.18 13.14
CA ARG A 98 43.92 -66.96 11.73
C ARG A 98 43.39 -68.07 10.84
N GLU A 99 43.68 -69.34 11.15
CA GLU A 99 43.24 -70.48 10.32
C GLU A 99 41.71 -70.55 10.21
N LYS A 100 40.99 -70.48 11.34
CA LYS A 100 39.52 -70.52 11.36
C LYS A 100 38.88 -69.39 10.52
N VAL A 101 39.35 -68.16 10.69
CA VAL A 101 38.80 -66.98 9.99
C VAL A 101 39.11 -67.04 8.50
N LEU A 102 40.33 -67.43 8.12
CA LEU A 102 40.72 -67.54 6.72
C LEU A 102 39.93 -68.66 6.01
N ASP A 103 39.79 -69.82 6.63
CA ASP A 103 39.01 -70.94 6.08
C ASP A 103 37.53 -70.57 5.94
N GLY A 104 36.93 -69.96 6.97
CA GLY A 104 35.54 -69.49 6.94
C GLY A 104 35.30 -68.38 5.91
N ALA A 105 36.32 -67.59 5.57
CA ALA A 105 36.27 -66.56 4.54
C ALA A 105 36.65 -67.07 3.13
N GLY A 106 37.01 -68.35 2.99
CA GLY A 106 37.48 -68.96 1.75
C GLY A 106 38.86 -68.47 1.29
N ILE A 107 39.65 -67.87 2.17
CA ILE A 107 40.97 -67.29 1.87
C ILE A 107 42.04 -68.38 2.05
N ARG A 108 42.64 -68.84 0.95
CA ARG A 108 43.63 -69.92 0.97
C ARG A 108 45.07 -69.39 1.04
N ILE A 109 45.49 -68.95 2.22
CA ILE A 109 46.87 -68.49 2.46
C ILE A 109 47.56 -69.35 3.51
N ARG A 110 48.79 -69.78 3.21
CA ARG A 110 49.67 -70.47 4.16
C ARG A 110 50.73 -69.49 4.68
N THR A 111 50.68 -69.21 5.98
CA THR A 111 51.67 -68.38 6.69
C THR A 111 52.72 -69.25 7.38
N GLY A 112 54.00 -68.92 7.24
CA GLY A 112 55.14 -69.59 7.90
C GLY A 112 55.60 -68.94 9.20
N PHE A 113 54.88 -67.93 9.71
CA PHE A 113 55.18 -67.28 11.00
C PHE A 113 54.14 -67.62 12.07
N GLY A 114 54.59 -67.65 13.34
CA GLY A 114 53.73 -67.86 14.51
C GLY A 114 52.92 -66.63 14.88
N ALA A 115 53.10 -66.12 16.09
CA ALA A 115 52.46 -64.88 16.55
C ALA A 115 53.26 -63.64 16.11
N ALA A 116 52.58 -62.62 15.59
CA ALA A 116 53.17 -61.29 15.39
C ALA A 116 53.06 -60.44 16.65
N ARG A 117 54.02 -59.53 16.86
CA ARG A 117 53.94 -58.48 17.88
C ARG A 117 52.97 -57.41 17.39
N ILE A 118 52.03 -57.00 18.25
CA ILE A 118 51.03 -56.00 17.91
C ILE A 118 51.33 -54.74 18.72
N VAL A 119 51.45 -53.63 18.00
CA VAL A 119 51.56 -52.29 18.56
C VAL A 119 50.38 -51.47 18.06
N ALA A 120 49.69 -50.77 18.95
CA ALA A 120 48.57 -49.92 18.59
C ALA A 120 48.63 -48.56 19.30
N PHE A 121 48.49 -47.50 18.53
CA PHE A 121 48.43 -46.12 19.03
C PHE A 121 47.19 -45.41 18.51
N SER A 122 46.46 -44.73 19.39
CA SER A 122 45.38 -43.82 19.03
C SER A 122 45.85 -42.38 19.24
N GLY A 123 45.70 -41.52 18.24
CA GLY A 123 46.02 -40.09 18.36
C GLY A 123 45.08 -39.31 19.29
N ARG A 124 44.08 -39.96 19.90
CA ARG A 124 43.34 -39.39 21.04
C ARG A 124 44.15 -39.47 22.34
N ASN A 125 45.15 -40.34 22.40
CA ASN A 125 46.04 -40.47 23.54
C ASN A 125 47.20 -39.49 23.42
N ASN A 126 47.61 -38.91 24.55
CA ASN A 126 48.73 -37.99 24.63
C ASN A 126 49.71 -38.39 25.76
N PRO A 127 50.51 -39.45 25.56
CA PRO A 127 51.47 -39.89 26.57
C PRO A 127 52.67 -38.93 26.66
N ASP A 128 53.30 -38.86 27.84
CA ASP A 128 54.46 -37.99 28.14
C ASP A 128 55.66 -38.29 27.22
N HIS A 129 55.78 -39.53 26.74
CA HIS A 129 56.81 -40.00 25.82
C HIS A 129 56.39 -39.94 24.34
N PHE A 130 55.29 -39.24 24.03
CA PHE A 130 54.72 -39.07 22.69
C PHE A 130 54.34 -40.40 22.00
N PHE A 131 53.79 -40.34 20.79
CA PHE A 131 53.37 -41.58 20.11
C PHE A 131 54.53 -42.53 19.83
N TRP A 132 55.74 -42.01 19.60
CA TRP A 132 56.90 -42.85 19.31
C TRP A 132 57.47 -43.56 20.53
N GLY A 133 57.45 -42.92 21.70
CA GLY A 133 57.80 -43.60 22.95
C GLY A 133 56.77 -44.65 23.33
N GLU A 134 55.50 -44.46 22.97
CA GLU A 134 54.41 -45.40 23.28
C GLU A 134 54.56 -46.68 22.45
N ILE A 135 54.89 -46.51 21.17
CA ILE A 135 55.29 -47.63 20.29
C ILE A 135 56.48 -48.39 20.89
N ALA A 136 57.51 -47.67 21.37
CA ALA A 136 58.67 -48.29 21.99
C ALA A 136 58.32 -49.03 23.30
N SER A 137 57.41 -48.47 24.10
CA SER A 137 56.90 -49.08 25.34
C SER A 137 56.19 -50.41 25.08
N GLN A 138 55.29 -50.45 24.09
CA GLN A 138 54.56 -51.66 23.72
C GLN A 138 55.47 -52.77 23.14
N LEU A 139 56.61 -52.39 22.56
CA LEU A 139 57.66 -53.32 22.11
C LEU A 139 58.62 -53.75 23.24
N GLY A 140 58.44 -53.26 24.47
CA GLY A 140 59.35 -53.54 25.60
C GLY A 140 60.72 -52.86 25.46
N LYS A 141 60.79 -51.75 24.71
CA LYS A 141 62.02 -50.99 24.40
C LYS A 141 62.02 -49.59 25.01
N ALA A 142 61.08 -49.25 25.90
CA ALA A 142 61.03 -47.94 26.56
C ALA A 142 62.32 -47.60 27.32
N ASP A 143 62.94 -48.56 28.00
CA ASP A 143 64.18 -48.34 28.78
C ASP A 143 65.47 -48.52 27.96
N SER A 144 65.37 -48.70 26.64
CA SER A 144 66.51 -48.82 25.73
C SER A 144 67.11 -47.44 25.37
N ASP A 145 68.18 -47.44 24.58
CA ASP A 145 68.78 -46.22 24.02
C ASP A 145 67.79 -45.36 23.22
N PHE A 146 66.67 -45.95 22.77
CA PHE A 146 65.60 -45.25 22.07
C PHE A 146 64.94 -44.14 22.92
N SER A 147 64.99 -44.22 24.25
CA SER A 147 64.44 -43.18 25.14
C SER A 147 65.13 -41.82 25.08
N ARG A 148 66.29 -41.73 24.42
CA ARG A 148 66.93 -40.43 24.09
C ARG A 148 66.03 -39.52 23.26
N HIS A 149 65.01 -40.08 22.60
CA HIS A 149 64.06 -39.37 21.73
C HIS A 149 62.94 -38.63 22.48
N TRP A 150 62.82 -38.79 23.81
CA TRP A 150 61.89 -38.03 24.66
C TRP A 150 62.47 -37.58 26.01
N ARG A 151 63.51 -38.26 26.55
CA ARG A 151 64.12 -37.91 27.86
C ARG A 151 64.65 -36.48 27.92
N ASN A 152 65.19 -35.94 26.82
CA ASN A 152 65.76 -34.60 26.74
C ASN A 152 64.86 -33.65 25.91
N GLY A 153 63.56 -33.88 25.96
CA GLY A 153 62.58 -33.20 25.11
C GLY A 153 62.28 -33.96 23.82
N PRO A 154 61.28 -33.49 23.06
CA PRO A 154 60.81 -34.14 21.84
C PRO A 154 61.86 -34.13 20.75
N LYS A 155 62.34 -35.31 20.36
CA LYS A 155 63.24 -35.50 19.23
C LYS A 155 62.73 -36.66 18.37
N GLY A 156 62.05 -36.33 17.27
CA GLY A 156 61.55 -37.31 16.31
C GLY A 156 62.61 -38.34 15.90
N PRO A 157 62.34 -39.66 15.97
CA PRO A 157 63.28 -40.69 15.55
C PRO A 157 63.50 -40.67 14.03
N ASP A 158 64.74 -40.95 13.62
CA ASP A 158 65.10 -41.16 12.21
C ASP A 158 64.81 -42.61 11.79
N GLU A 159 64.95 -42.89 10.50
CA GLU A 159 64.70 -44.21 9.92
C GLU A 159 65.52 -45.33 10.58
N ALA A 160 66.81 -45.07 10.85
CA ALA A 160 67.71 -46.05 11.44
C ALA A 160 67.31 -46.41 12.89
N ALA A 161 66.94 -45.41 13.69
CA ALA A 161 66.45 -45.63 15.05
C ALA A 161 65.16 -46.46 15.06
N TRP A 162 64.25 -46.22 14.11
CA TRP A 162 63.04 -47.04 13.96
C TRP A 162 63.36 -48.49 13.58
N MET A 163 64.27 -48.69 12.61
CA MET A 163 64.67 -50.04 12.19
C MET A 163 65.32 -50.84 13.32
N GLU A 164 66.21 -50.22 14.09
CA GLU A 164 66.86 -50.85 15.24
C GLU A 164 65.85 -51.22 16.35
N MET A 165 64.89 -50.33 16.62
CA MET A 165 63.88 -50.54 17.66
C MET A 165 62.86 -51.63 17.27
N ILE A 166 62.43 -51.70 16.00
CA ILE A 166 61.50 -52.72 15.52
C ILE A 166 62.23 -54.06 15.31
N GLY A 167 63.32 -54.10 14.55
CA GLY A 167 64.00 -55.35 14.18
C GLY A 167 63.20 -56.26 13.22
N ASP A 168 63.61 -57.52 13.10
CA ASP A 168 63.14 -58.46 12.06
C ASP A 168 61.98 -59.39 12.46
N GLU A 169 61.52 -59.33 13.71
CA GLU A 169 60.37 -60.13 14.16
C GLU A 169 59.07 -59.66 13.49
N PRO A 170 58.14 -60.57 13.13
CA PRO A 170 56.84 -60.20 12.57
C PRO A 170 56.12 -59.19 13.46
N THR A 171 55.92 -57.98 12.95
CA THR A 171 55.39 -56.86 13.74
C THR A 171 54.31 -56.12 12.98
N VAL A 172 53.18 -55.88 13.64
CA VAL A 172 52.08 -55.05 13.15
C VAL A 172 52.02 -53.79 13.99
N ILE A 173 52.11 -52.64 13.34
CA ILE A 173 51.96 -51.31 13.94
C ILE A 173 50.66 -50.70 13.43
N LEU A 174 49.76 -50.39 14.34
CA LEU A 174 48.44 -49.81 14.09
C LEU A 174 48.42 -48.37 14.57
N ILE A 175 48.17 -47.42 13.66
CA ILE A 175 48.07 -46.00 13.97
C ILE A 175 46.67 -45.50 13.62
N ASP A 176 45.85 -45.23 14.63
CA ASP A 176 44.47 -44.79 14.47
C ASP A 176 44.28 -43.33 14.88
N GLU A 177 43.44 -42.61 14.14
CA GLU A 177 42.97 -41.23 14.40
C GLU A 177 44.08 -40.27 14.86
N MET A 178 45.08 -39.99 14.00
CA MET A 178 46.20 -39.10 14.34
C MET A 178 45.84 -37.60 14.33
N ALA A 179 44.68 -37.21 13.78
CA ALA A 179 44.31 -35.81 13.63
C ALA A 179 44.20 -35.03 14.97
N PRO A 180 43.59 -35.58 16.05
CA PRO A 180 43.58 -34.93 17.36
C PRO A 180 44.98 -34.73 17.94
N TRP A 181 45.88 -35.72 17.80
CA TRP A 181 47.26 -35.61 18.27
C TRP A 181 48.00 -34.47 17.57
N PHE A 182 47.90 -34.38 16.23
CA PHE A 182 48.52 -33.31 15.47
C PHE A 182 47.94 -31.92 15.78
N ARG A 183 46.62 -31.83 16.05
CA ARG A 183 45.99 -30.58 16.50
C ARG A 183 46.57 -30.08 17.81
N MET A 184 46.68 -30.96 18.80
CA MET A 184 47.33 -30.63 20.06
C MET A 184 48.82 -30.29 19.85
N ALA A 185 49.53 -31.09 19.05
CA ALA A 185 50.95 -30.92 18.78
C ALA A 185 51.27 -29.61 18.02
N GLN A 186 50.36 -29.12 17.18
CA GLN A 186 50.53 -27.84 16.49
C GLN A 186 50.50 -26.65 17.46
N ALA A 187 49.80 -26.78 18.59
CA ALA A 187 49.72 -25.74 19.62
C ALA A 187 50.97 -25.68 20.52
N VAL A 188 51.89 -26.65 20.42
CA VAL A 188 53.10 -26.73 21.25
C VAL A 188 54.33 -26.31 20.43
N PRO A 189 54.90 -25.11 20.68
CA PRO A 189 56.10 -24.64 20.00
C PRO A 189 57.36 -25.35 20.53
N ILE A 190 58.26 -25.75 19.62
CA ILE A 190 59.56 -26.36 19.95
C ILE A 190 60.62 -25.74 19.02
N GLY A 191 61.51 -24.93 19.60
CA GLY A 191 62.52 -24.20 18.82
C GLY A 191 61.88 -23.35 17.72
N ASN A 192 62.31 -23.55 16.47
CA ASN A 192 61.77 -22.85 15.29
C ASN A 192 60.56 -23.56 14.64
N GLY A 193 60.08 -24.66 15.23
CA GLY A 193 58.95 -25.45 14.72
C GLY A 193 57.91 -25.74 15.81
N THR A 194 57.11 -26.77 15.58
CA THR A 194 56.08 -27.24 16.54
C THR A 194 56.26 -28.73 16.83
N LEU A 195 55.59 -29.25 17.85
CA LEU A 195 55.55 -30.69 18.12
C LEU A 195 54.96 -31.46 16.93
N ALA A 196 54.03 -30.84 16.20
CA ALA A 196 53.49 -31.40 14.96
C ALA A 196 54.58 -31.62 13.89
N SER A 197 55.53 -30.67 13.74
CA SER A 197 56.65 -30.81 12.79
C SER A 197 57.58 -31.99 13.16
N HIS A 198 57.86 -32.19 14.45
CA HIS A 198 58.64 -33.34 14.91
C HIS A 198 57.87 -34.66 14.79
N GLY A 199 56.55 -34.63 14.99
CA GLY A 199 55.67 -35.79 14.79
C GLY A 199 55.52 -36.19 13.32
N GLU A 200 55.43 -35.22 12.40
CA GLU A 200 55.42 -35.44 10.95
C GLU A 200 56.72 -36.13 10.54
N TYR A 201 57.87 -35.61 10.99
CA TYR A 201 59.18 -36.25 10.77
C TYR A 201 59.24 -37.69 11.31
N ALA A 202 58.82 -37.90 12.56
CA ALA A 202 58.84 -39.22 13.18
C ALA A 202 57.95 -40.23 12.43
N LEU A 203 56.76 -39.81 11.98
CA LEU A 203 55.80 -40.66 11.28
C LEU A 203 56.26 -40.99 9.85
N ALA A 204 56.83 -40.02 9.13
CA ALA A 204 57.40 -40.24 7.80
C ALA A 204 58.55 -41.27 7.86
N ASN A 205 59.46 -41.13 8.82
CA ASN A 205 60.57 -42.08 9.01
C ASN A 205 60.11 -43.45 9.48
N LEU A 206 59.04 -43.54 10.29
CA LEU A 206 58.45 -44.83 10.67
C LEU A 206 57.90 -45.59 9.46
N ARG A 207 57.21 -44.89 8.54
CA ARG A 207 56.71 -45.47 7.29
C ARG A 207 57.86 -46.00 6.43
N GLU A 208 58.95 -45.24 6.32
CA GLU A 208 60.13 -45.67 5.57
C GLU A 208 60.81 -46.88 6.19
N ALA A 209 61.00 -46.89 7.51
CA ALA A 209 61.54 -48.03 8.23
C ALA A 209 60.69 -49.29 8.03
N ALA A 210 59.35 -49.18 8.10
CA ALA A 210 58.44 -50.31 7.85
C ALA A 210 58.60 -50.90 6.44
N ARG A 211 58.86 -50.05 5.41
CA ARG A 211 59.13 -50.51 4.04
C ARG A 211 60.42 -51.32 3.92
N LYS A 212 61.47 -50.95 4.66
CA LYS A 212 62.77 -51.65 4.64
C LYS A 212 62.81 -52.92 5.49
N LEU A 213 61.99 -53.00 6.53
CA LEU A 213 61.92 -54.18 7.40
C LEU A 213 61.06 -55.30 6.77
N PRO A 214 61.60 -56.50 6.52
CA PRO A 214 60.96 -57.52 5.70
C PRO A 214 59.65 -58.08 6.27
N ARG A 215 59.43 -57.94 7.59
CA ARG A 215 58.29 -58.49 8.32
C ARG A 215 57.55 -57.45 9.18
N CYS A 216 57.64 -56.19 8.80
CA CYS A 216 56.89 -55.11 9.43
C CYS A 216 55.68 -54.71 8.57
N VAL A 217 54.51 -54.60 9.19
CA VAL A 217 53.27 -54.08 8.60
C VAL A 217 52.83 -52.84 9.38
N LEU A 218 52.62 -51.74 8.67
CA LEU A 218 52.07 -50.51 9.20
C LEU A 218 50.66 -50.31 8.63
N VAL A 219 49.66 -50.14 9.51
CA VAL A 219 48.28 -49.82 9.11
C VAL A 219 47.90 -48.49 9.75
N GLY A 220 47.67 -47.47 8.91
CA GLY A 220 47.30 -46.12 9.34
C GLY A 220 45.88 -45.75 8.91
N SER A 221 45.14 -45.04 9.75
CA SER A 221 43.89 -44.37 9.33
C SER A 221 44.18 -43.08 8.56
N SER A 222 43.43 -42.82 7.49
CA SER A 222 43.47 -41.54 6.76
C SER A 222 43.08 -40.35 7.66
N LEU A 223 43.72 -39.20 7.42
CA LEU A 223 43.57 -37.93 8.14
C LEU A 223 42.48 -37.03 7.53
N THR A 224 41.95 -37.38 6.35
CA THR A 224 40.90 -36.62 5.67
C THR A 224 39.52 -37.05 6.14
N GLY A 225 38.87 -36.16 6.89
CA GLY A 225 37.48 -36.32 7.28
C GLY A 225 37.08 -35.46 8.49
N THR A 226 36.12 -34.56 8.27
CA THR A 226 35.29 -33.88 9.29
C THR A 226 35.94 -32.84 10.21
N TYR A 227 36.59 -31.80 9.66
CA TYR A 227 36.93 -30.61 10.46
C TYR A 227 36.93 -29.32 9.60
N GLY A 228 35.80 -28.61 9.56
CA GLY A 228 35.62 -27.39 8.76
C GLY A 228 36.26 -26.12 9.33
N ASP A 229 36.64 -26.12 10.61
CA ASP A 229 37.12 -24.93 11.35
C ASP A 229 38.64 -24.96 11.64
N GLU A 230 39.43 -25.65 10.81
CA GLU A 230 40.87 -25.81 11.07
C GLU A 230 41.74 -24.70 10.45
N SER A 231 42.85 -24.39 11.10
CA SER A 231 43.81 -23.39 10.60
C SER A 231 44.47 -23.85 9.30
N ARG A 232 44.82 -22.91 8.41
CA ARG A 232 45.53 -23.22 7.15
C ARG A 232 46.82 -24.02 7.36
N ALA A 233 47.53 -23.79 8.46
CA ALA A 233 48.75 -24.52 8.81
C ALA A 233 48.47 -26.00 9.10
N LEU A 234 47.41 -26.32 9.85
CA LEU A 234 46.98 -27.69 10.13
C LEU A 234 46.53 -28.42 8.86
N LEU A 235 45.73 -27.74 8.03
CA LEU A 235 45.28 -28.29 6.75
C LEU A 235 46.46 -28.63 5.83
N GLN A 236 47.52 -27.80 5.83
CA GLN A 236 48.74 -28.08 5.07
C GLN A 236 49.50 -29.28 5.63
N THR A 237 49.66 -29.39 6.96
CA THR A 237 50.31 -30.56 7.60
C THR A 237 49.56 -31.86 7.30
N PHE A 238 48.21 -31.85 7.37
CA PHE A 238 47.41 -33.01 6.99
C PHE A 238 47.55 -33.36 5.50
N ALA A 239 47.54 -32.37 4.61
CA ALA A 239 47.73 -32.58 3.18
C ALA A 239 49.12 -33.17 2.87
N ASN A 240 50.18 -32.72 3.54
CA ASN A 240 51.53 -33.24 3.37
C ASN A 240 51.62 -34.72 3.81
N ILE A 241 51.17 -35.03 5.03
CA ILE A 241 51.20 -36.39 5.58
C ILE A 241 50.36 -37.34 4.73
N GLU A 242 49.17 -36.92 4.28
CA GLU A 242 48.33 -37.72 3.39
C GLU A 242 48.96 -37.92 2.01
N GLY A 243 49.53 -36.86 1.43
CA GLY A 243 50.18 -36.91 0.12
C GLY A 243 51.37 -37.87 0.11
N GLU A 244 52.14 -37.89 1.20
CA GLU A 244 53.23 -38.85 1.40
C GLU A 244 52.70 -40.27 1.63
N ALA A 245 51.68 -40.43 2.46
CA ALA A 245 51.03 -41.71 2.73
C ALA A 245 50.49 -42.37 1.45
N LYS A 246 49.75 -41.63 0.60
CA LYS A 246 49.14 -42.14 -0.63
C LYS A 246 50.17 -42.58 -1.69
N ARG A 247 51.41 -42.08 -1.64
CA ARG A 247 52.47 -42.47 -2.60
C ARG A 247 53.09 -43.84 -2.27
N GLY A 248 53.08 -44.24 -1.00
CA GLY A 248 53.74 -45.47 -0.54
C GLY A 248 52.79 -46.56 -0.03
N ALA A 249 51.61 -46.16 0.47
CA ALA A 249 50.67 -47.06 1.10
C ALA A 249 49.64 -47.61 0.10
N LYS A 250 49.23 -48.86 0.29
CA LYS A 250 48.06 -49.42 -0.39
C LYS A 250 46.80 -48.90 0.29
N VAL A 251 45.99 -48.15 -0.44
CA VAL A 251 44.73 -47.62 0.06
C VAL A 251 43.70 -48.74 0.13
N ILE A 252 43.09 -48.92 1.29
CA ILE A 252 42.03 -49.90 1.54
C ILE A 252 40.78 -49.17 2.01
N GLU A 253 39.66 -49.47 1.38
CA GLU A 253 38.32 -49.08 1.83
C GLU A 253 37.75 -50.21 2.70
N PRO A 254 37.46 -49.97 4.00
CA PRO A 254 37.01 -51.03 4.91
C PRO A 254 35.71 -51.74 4.48
N VAL A 255 34.77 -51.00 3.88
CA VAL A 255 33.49 -51.51 3.36
C VAL A 255 33.22 -50.78 2.06
N ALA A 256 32.89 -51.51 0.99
CA ALA A 256 32.48 -50.88 -0.25
C ALA A 256 31.01 -50.45 -0.15
N VAL A 257 30.73 -49.17 -0.35
CA VAL A 257 29.42 -48.58 -0.02
C VAL A 257 28.28 -49.01 -0.96
N ASN A 258 28.64 -49.45 -2.16
CA ASN A 258 27.69 -49.85 -3.21
C ASN A 258 27.63 -51.37 -3.44
N THR A 259 28.10 -52.17 -2.48
CA THR A 259 28.09 -53.63 -2.58
C THR A 259 27.05 -54.26 -1.65
N ASP A 260 26.69 -55.51 -1.94
CA ASP A 260 25.77 -56.31 -1.11
C ASP A 260 26.33 -56.60 0.31
N GLU A 261 27.57 -56.15 0.61
CA GLU A 261 28.24 -56.32 1.91
C GLU A 261 27.47 -55.69 3.06
N ILE A 262 26.76 -54.57 2.82
CA ILE A 262 25.97 -53.91 3.86
C ILE A 262 24.89 -54.86 4.39
N PHE A 263 24.23 -55.60 3.52
CA PHE A 263 23.19 -56.55 3.93
C PHE A 263 23.79 -57.72 4.71
N GLU A 264 24.95 -58.23 4.32
CA GLU A 264 25.65 -59.29 5.06
C GLU A 264 26.09 -58.83 6.47
N ILE A 265 26.56 -57.59 6.59
CA ILE A 265 26.87 -56.99 7.89
C ILE A 265 25.61 -56.88 8.75
N LEU A 266 24.52 -56.35 8.21
CA LEU A 266 23.24 -56.20 8.93
C LEU A 266 22.67 -57.56 9.34
N LYS A 267 22.74 -58.59 8.48
CA LYS A 267 22.29 -59.94 8.79
C LYS A 267 23.01 -60.50 10.03
N ARG A 268 24.35 -60.47 10.05
CA ARG A 268 25.15 -61.00 11.16
C ARG A 268 25.00 -60.20 12.46
N ARG A 269 24.94 -58.87 12.34
CA ARG A 269 24.85 -57.97 13.50
C ARG A 269 23.46 -57.96 14.13
N LEU A 270 22.39 -58.05 13.32
CA LEU A 270 21.02 -57.90 13.82
C LEU A 270 20.34 -59.23 14.15
N PHE A 271 20.69 -60.33 13.48
CA PHE A 271 19.98 -61.60 13.61
C PHE A 271 20.87 -62.74 14.11
N LYS A 272 20.33 -63.53 15.04
CA LYS A 272 20.87 -64.79 15.54
C LYS A 272 20.50 -65.98 14.64
N LYS A 273 19.29 -65.94 14.05
CA LYS A 273 18.79 -66.96 13.12
C LYS A 273 18.18 -66.28 11.90
N LEU A 274 18.48 -66.80 10.72
CA LEU A 274 17.95 -66.36 9.43
C LEU A 274 17.06 -67.45 8.81
N ALA A 275 16.28 -67.07 7.80
CA ALA A 275 15.44 -67.99 7.01
C ALA A 275 16.28 -68.99 6.21
N THR A 276 15.70 -70.16 5.91
CA THR A 276 16.33 -71.14 5.01
C THR A 276 16.23 -70.67 3.55
N PRO A 277 17.12 -71.13 2.64
CA PRO A 277 17.07 -70.76 1.22
C PRO A 277 15.68 -70.97 0.58
N ASP A 278 15.01 -72.09 0.89
CA ASP A 278 13.68 -72.39 0.36
C ASP A 278 12.61 -71.38 0.84
N GLN A 279 12.72 -70.92 2.09
CA GLN A 279 11.82 -69.89 2.63
C GLN A 279 12.06 -68.53 1.97
N VAL A 280 13.33 -68.20 1.71
CA VAL A 280 13.69 -66.97 0.99
C VAL A 280 13.16 -67.00 -0.45
N GLU A 281 13.22 -68.15 -1.11
CA GLU A 281 12.71 -68.32 -2.47
C GLU A 281 11.19 -68.11 -2.54
N GLU A 282 10.44 -68.63 -1.58
CA GLU A 282 8.98 -68.42 -1.51
C GLU A 282 8.62 -66.92 -1.40
N VAL A 283 9.34 -66.18 -0.54
CA VAL A 283 9.17 -64.74 -0.38
C VAL A 283 9.57 -63.99 -1.66
N ALA A 284 10.72 -64.31 -2.26
CA ALA A 284 11.20 -63.66 -3.47
C ALA A 284 10.21 -63.82 -4.64
N GLN A 285 9.65 -65.02 -4.83
CA GLN A 285 8.68 -65.29 -5.89
C GLN A 285 7.34 -64.58 -5.67
N ALA A 286 6.91 -64.45 -4.41
CA ALA A 286 5.69 -63.71 -4.08
C ALA A 286 5.84 -62.21 -4.37
N TYR A 287 6.99 -61.62 -4.04
CA TYR A 287 7.28 -60.22 -4.38
C TYR A 287 7.46 -60.00 -5.88
N ALA A 288 8.08 -60.94 -6.60
CA ALA A 288 8.16 -60.90 -8.06
C ALA A 288 6.76 -60.86 -8.69
N SER A 289 5.83 -61.68 -8.18
CA SER A 289 4.45 -61.72 -8.65
C SER A 289 3.70 -60.40 -8.38
N ALA A 290 3.90 -59.80 -7.20
CA ALA A 290 3.34 -58.48 -6.87
C ALA A 290 3.93 -57.36 -7.77
N MET A 291 5.22 -57.44 -8.08
CA MET A 291 5.90 -56.47 -8.96
C MET A 291 5.44 -56.60 -10.41
N ASP A 292 5.22 -57.82 -10.91
CA ASP A 292 4.69 -58.08 -12.26
C ASP A 292 3.30 -57.45 -12.46
N GLU A 293 2.43 -57.51 -11.45
CA GLU A 293 1.14 -56.81 -11.45
C GLU A 293 1.32 -55.28 -11.57
N ALA A 294 2.26 -54.70 -10.83
CA ALA A 294 2.57 -53.27 -10.86
C ALA A 294 3.23 -52.82 -12.19
N VAL A 295 4.02 -53.69 -12.83
CA VAL A 295 4.60 -53.43 -14.16
C VAL A 295 3.52 -53.47 -15.24
N ARG A 296 2.60 -54.44 -15.18
CA ARG A 296 1.47 -54.53 -16.13
C ARG A 296 0.54 -53.32 -16.05
N SER A 297 0.35 -52.74 -14.87
CA SER A 297 -0.38 -51.48 -14.69
C SER A 297 0.42 -50.23 -15.08
N ARG A 298 1.66 -50.37 -15.56
CA ARG A 298 2.62 -49.29 -15.90
C ARG A 298 2.98 -48.36 -14.72
N ALA A 299 2.84 -48.85 -13.49
CA ALA A 299 3.20 -48.12 -12.29
C ALA A 299 4.73 -48.10 -12.06
N VAL A 300 5.46 -49.16 -12.47
CA VAL A 300 6.88 -49.40 -12.17
C VAL A 300 7.68 -49.87 -13.40
N ALA A 301 9.02 -49.68 -13.40
CA ALA A 301 9.91 -49.99 -14.53
C ALA A 301 10.90 -51.17 -14.32
N ARG A 302 11.06 -51.68 -13.09
CA ARG A 302 12.00 -52.78 -12.75
C ARG A 302 11.43 -54.15 -13.14
N THR A 303 12.29 -55.07 -13.60
CA THR A 303 11.84 -56.43 -13.97
C THR A 303 11.61 -57.30 -12.72
N PRO A 304 10.53 -58.11 -12.68
CA PRO A 304 10.24 -59.02 -11.58
C PRO A 304 11.39 -59.97 -11.22
N GLU A 305 12.10 -60.48 -12.22
CA GLU A 305 13.19 -61.45 -12.06
C GLU A 305 14.41 -60.83 -11.37
N GLN A 306 14.73 -59.58 -11.74
CA GLN A 306 15.83 -58.86 -11.11
C GLN A 306 15.49 -58.52 -9.66
N TYR A 307 14.24 -58.14 -9.38
CA TYR A 307 13.80 -57.86 -8.02
C TYR A 307 13.81 -59.11 -7.13
N ALA A 308 13.39 -60.27 -7.65
CA ALA A 308 13.49 -61.54 -6.93
C ALA A 308 14.95 -61.88 -6.56
N GLU A 309 15.88 -61.71 -7.50
CA GLU A 309 17.30 -61.94 -7.28
C GLU A 309 17.87 -60.99 -6.22
N ASP A 310 17.48 -59.72 -6.25
CA ASP A 310 17.89 -58.75 -5.23
C ASP A 310 17.37 -59.16 -3.83
N ILE A 311 16.13 -59.65 -3.74
CA ILE A 311 15.56 -60.16 -2.47
C ILE A 311 16.36 -61.36 -1.95
N ARG A 312 16.74 -62.32 -2.81
CA ARG A 312 17.56 -63.48 -2.39
C ARG A 312 18.86 -63.02 -1.71
N ARG A 313 19.44 -61.92 -2.20
CA ARG A 313 20.70 -61.38 -1.68
C ARG A 313 20.53 -60.58 -0.40
N CYS A 314 19.43 -59.84 -0.24
CA CYS A 314 19.27 -58.93 0.90
C CYS A 314 18.32 -59.41 2.00
N HIS A 315 17.57 -60.50 1.82
CA HIS A 315 16.64 -61.03 2.83
C HIS A 315 17.33 -61.16 4.22
N PRO A 316 16.73 -60.66 5.31
CA PRO A 316 15.33 -60.25 5.47
C PRO A 316 15.05 -58.76 5.21
N PHE A 317 15.94 -58.04 4.54
CA PHE A 317 15.79 -56.61 4.27
C PHE A 317 15.15 -56.35 2.89
N GLN A 318 14.56 -55.17 2.74
CA GLN A 318 13.97 -54.73 1.49
C GLN A 318 15.10 -54.20 0.55
N PRO A 319 15.10 -54.54 -0.76
CA PRO A 319 16.21 -54.20 -1.68
C PRO A 319 16.48 -52.69 -1.88
N SER A 320 15.44 -51.87 -1.90
CA SER A 320 15.56 -50.42 -2.07
C SER A 320 16.18 -49.72 -0.87
N LEU A 321 16.34 -50.39 0.27
CA LEU A 321 17.13 -49.88 1.39
C LEU A 321 18.53 -49.44 0.93
N ARG A 322 19.15 -50.17 0.01
CA ARG A 322 20.45 -49.80 -0.59
C ARG A 322 20.39 -48.46 -1.32
N GLU A 323 19.36 -48.27 -2.13
CA GLU A 323 19.16 -47.04 -2.93
C GLU A 323 18.88 -45.85 -2.02
N VAL A 324 18.04 -46.05 -0.99
CA VAL A 324 17.70 -45.04 0.01
C VAL A 324 18.92 -44.63 0.85
N ILE A 325 19.74 -45.59 1.30
CA ILE A 325 21.00 -45.30 2.01
C ILE A 325 21.98 -44.51 1.13
N GLY A 326 22.06 -44.87 -0.16
CA GLY A 326 22.88 -44.15 -1.13
C GLY A 326 22.57 -42.65 -1.23
N LEU A 327 21.35 -42.22 -0.88
CA LEU A 327 20.94 -40.81 -0.92
C LEU A 327 21.51 -39.96 0.23
N PHE A 328 21.79 -40.56 1.39
CA PHE A 328 22.28 -39.83 2.57
C PHE A 328 23.63 -40.35 3.10
N GLN A 329 24.30 -41.21 2.33
CA GLN A 329 25.61 -41.79 2.65
C GLN A 329 26.72 -40.76 2.93
N ASN A 330 26.64 -39.58 2.30
CA ASN A 330 27.63 -38.51 2.42
C ASN A 330 27.30 -37.54 3.56
N ASN A 331 26.21 -37.75 4.31
CA ASN A 331 25.80 -36.83 5.38
C ASN A 331 26.83 -36.86 6.51
N GLU A 332 27.54 -35.75 6.73
CA GLU A 332 28.60 -35.64 7.73
C GLU A 332 28.11 -35.91 9.15
N ARG A 333 26.85 -35.58 9.45
CA ARG A 333 26.22 -35.82 10.76
C ARG A 333 25.76 -37.26 10.93
N PHE A 334 25.53 -37.98 9.84
CA PHE A 334 25.22 -39.39 9.89
C PHE A 334 26.52 -40.17 10.12
N ARG A 335 26.62 -40.88 11.25
CA ARG A 335 27.77 -41.77 11.56
C ARG A 335 27.72 -43.05 10.71
N LYS A 336 27.63 -42.89 9.39
CA LYS A 336 27.74 -43.84 8.28
C LYS A 336 27.29 -45.28 8.63
N THR A 337 28.18 -46.20 9.01
CA THR A 337 27.77 -47.60 9.31
C THR A 337 27.17 -47.79 10.71
N ARG A 338 27.63 -47.03 11.73
CA ARG A 338 27.05 -47.08 13.09
C ARG A 338 25.65 -46.48 13.15
N GLY A 339 25.46 -45.36 12.45
CA GLY A 339 24.14 -44.71 12.29
C GLY A 339 23.16 -45.64 11.57
N LEU A 340 23.62 -46.34 10.53
CA LEU A 340 22.79 -47.32 9.82
C LEU A 340 22.42 -48.52 10.69
N LEU A 341 23.37 -49.11 11.41
CA LEU A 341 23.09 -50.20 12.35
C LEU A 341 22.11 -49.77 13.43
N SER A 342 22.23 -48.54 13.93
CA SER A 342 21.32 -47.98 14.94
C SER A 342 19.90 -47.79 14.40
N LEU A 343 19.78 -47.22 13.19
CA LEU A 343 18.51 -47.10 12.46
C LEU A 343 17.86 -48.45 12.24
N MET A 344 18.60 -49.40 11.67
CA MET A 344 18.05 -50.71 11.35
C MET A 344 17.70 -51.50 12.61
N SER A 345 18.47 -51.35 13.71
CA SER A 345 18.10 -51.93 15.01
C SER A 345 16.80 -51.33 15.53
N ALA A 346 16.62 -50.01 15.43
CA ALA A 346 15.38 -49.35 15.82
C ALA A 346 14.19 -49.79 14.97
N ILE A 347 14.37 -49.92 13.65
CA ILE A 347 13.34 -50.46 12.75
C ILE A 347 13.01 -51.91 13.09
N VAL A 348 14.02 -52.77 13.32
CA VAL A 348 13.79 -54.17 13.70
C VAL A 348 13.03 -54.24 15.03
N ARG A 349 13.33 -53.40 16.02
CA ARG A 349 12.51 -53.27 17.24
C ARG A 349 11.07 -52.87 16.93
N CYS A 350 10.85 -51.86 16.08
CA CYS A 350 9.50 -51.47 15.66
C CYS A 350 8.77 -52.63 14.97
N VAL A 351 9.48 -53.45 14.19
CA VAL A 351 8.94 -54.63 13.52
C VAL A 351 8.71 -55.79 14.50
N TRP A 352 9.44 -55.91 15.61
CA TRP A 352 9.25 -56.96 16.63
C TRP A 352 8.39 -56.55 17.83
N ARG A 353 7.90 -55.30 17.87
CA ARG A 353 7.07 -54.78 18.96
C ARG A 353 5.80 -55.61 19.18
N GLU A 354 5.50 -55.87 20.45
CA GLU A 354 4.24 -56.51 20.85
C GLU A 354 3.03 -55.67 20.40
N GLY A 355 1.97 -56.34 19.95
CA GLY A 355 0.75 -55.68 19.45
C GLY A 355 0.79 -55.20 17.99
N ARG A 356 1.96 -55.15 17.33
CA ARG A 356 2.02 -54.88 15.88
C ARG A 356 1.60 -56.14 15.08
N PRO A 357 0.72 -56.01 14.07
CA PRO A 357 0.33 -57.13 13.21
C PRO A 357 1.53 -57.82 12.57
N ASN A 358 1.48 -59.16 12.49
CA ASN A 358 2.53 -59.95 11.86
C ASN A 358 2.33 -60.00 10.33
N THR A 359 2.73 -58.93 9.64
CA THR A 359 2.51 -58.75 8.19
C THR A 359 3.77 -58.36 7.42
N VAL A 360 4.93 -58.29 8.10
CA VAL A 360 6.18 -57.78 7.50
C VAL A 360 6.97 -58.95 6.91
N HIS A 361 7.14 -58.97 5.59
CA HIS A 361 7.92 -59.99 4.88
C HIS A 361 9.37 -59.56 4.61
N LEU A 362 9.61 -58.26 4.44
CA LEU A 362 10.95 -57.66 4.29
C LEU A 362 11.04 -56.40 5.13
N VAL A 363 12.11 -56.23 5.91
CA VAL A 363 12.32 -55.07 6.78
C VAL A 363 12.95 -53.91 6.00
N GLY A 364 12.45 -52.70 6.19
CA GLY A 364 12.94 -51.50 5.52
C GLY A 364 12.43 -50.22 6.17
N VAL A 365 12.87 -49.07 5.67
CA VAL A 365 12.58 -47.74 6.24
C VAL A 365 11.08 -47.42 6.31
N GLN A 366 10.26 -48.02 5.44
CA GLN A 366 8.81 -47.87 5.48
C GLN A 366 8.20 -48.33 6.82
N HIS A 367 8.89 -49.22 7.54
CA HIS A 367 8.41 -49.79 8.80
C HIS A 367 8.80 -48.99 10.05
N MET A 368 9.49 -47.85 9.89
CA MET A 368 9.78 -46.92 10.99
C MET A 368 8.49 -46.51 11.72
N ASP A 369 8.53 -46.50 13.05
CA ASP A 369 7.47 -45.89 13.85
C ASP A 369 8.01 -44.60 14.48
N LEU A 370 7.72 -43.48 13.83
CA LEU A 370 8.17 -42.17 14.28
C LEU A 370 7.34 -41.63 15.44
N ASN A 371 6.33 -42.33 15.96
CA ASN A 371 5.71 -41.96 17.24
C ASN A 371 6.56 -42.40 18.44
N GLU A 372 7.47 -43.34 18.24
CA GLU A 372 8.39 -43.77 19.28
C GLU A 372 9.49 -42.72 19.53
N PRO A 373 9.64 -42.22 20.77
CA PRO A 373 10.67 -41.23 21.09
C PRO A 373 12.08 -41.71 20.70
N GLU A 374 12.37 -43.00 20.89
CA GLU A 374 13.66 -43.61 20.58
C GLU A 374 14.01 -43.54 19.09
N MET A 375 13.01 -43.65 18.21
CA MET A 375 13.17 -43.51 16.76
C MET A 375 13.51 -42.05 16.39
N ARG A 376 13.01 -41.08 17.17
CA ARG A 376 13.33 -39.65 17.03
C ARG A 376 14.68 -39.27 17.65
N THR A 377 15.13 -39.97 18.69
CA THR A 377 16.39 -39.73 19.42
C THR A 377 17.56 -40.60 18.95
N THR A 378 17.33 -41.50 17.99
CA THR A 378 18.42 -42.25 17.35
C THR A 378 19.41 -41.24 16.74
N ASP A 379 20.69 -41.60 16.55
CA ASP A 379 21.74 -40.76 15.93
C ASP A 379 21.47 -40.44 14.43
N LEU A 380 20.20 -40.39 14.03
CA LEU A 380 19.70 -40.12 12.71
C LEU A 380 19.60 -38.61 12.47
N PRO A 381 19.85 -38.13 11.25
CA PRO A 381 19.85 -36.72 10.91
C PRO A 381 18.42 -36.17 10.72
N PHE A 382 17.45 -36.62 11.51
CA PHE A 382 16.06 -36.16 11.44
C PHE A 382 15.83 -34.81 12.13
N SER A 383 16.82 -34.28 12.86
CA SER A 383 16.66 -33.07 13.69
C SER A 383 16.16 -31.85 12.90
N GLU A 384 16.58 -31.70 11.64
CA GLU A 384 16.14 -30.60 10.78
C GLU A 384 14.73 -30.81 10.23
N LEU A 385 14.28 -32.06 10.09
CA LEU A 385 12.96 -32.43 9.57
C LEU A 385 11.93 -32.68 10.68
N LEU A 386 12.25 -32.34 11.93
CA LEU A 386 11.31 -32.47 13.06
C LEU A 386 9.96 -31.78 12.82
N PRO A 387 9.87 -30.58 12.20
CA PRO A 387 8.58 -29.98 11.85
C PRO A 387 7.76 -30.88 10.91
N ALA A 388 8.38 -31.37 9.84
CA ALA A 388 7.76 -32.29 8.90
C ALA A 388 7.30 -33.59 9.57
N ILE A 389 8.13 -34.17 10.44
CA ILE A 389 7.77 -35.37 11.20
C ILE A 389 6.54 -35.10 12.08
N THR A 390 6.50 -33.96 12.75
CA THR A 390 5.46 -33.65 13.74
C THR A 390 4.13 -33.26 13.10
N GLU A 391 4.12 -32.59 11.95
CA GLU A 391 2.87 -32.17 11.30
C GLU A 391 2.40 -33.17 10.23
N ASP A 392 3.33 -33.71 9.45
CA ASP A 392 2.98 -34.52 8.27
C ASP A 392 3.07 -36.02 8.50
N ILE A 393 3.94 -36.52 9.40
CA ILE A 393 4.24 -37.97 9.45
C ILE A 393 3.70 -38.66 10.70
N ALA A 394 4.03 -38.17 11.90
CA ALA A 394 3.74 -38.86 13.17
C ALA A 394 3.48 -37.89 14.34
N ARG A 395 2.22 -37.85 14.80
CA ARG A 395 1.77 -37.03 15.93
C ARG A 395 0.66 -37.72 16.73
N GLY A 396 0.89 -38.98 17.12
CA GLY A 396 -0.05 -39.75 17.93
C GLY A 396 -1.44 -39.88 17.29
N GLY A 397 -1.49 -40.02 15.97
CA GLY A 397 -2.71 -40.11 15.17
C GLY A 397 -3.22 -38.79 14.57
N GLN A 398 -2.55 -37.66 14.80
CA GLN A 398 -2.98 -36.35 14.30
C GLN A 398 -2.21 -35.85 13.07
N ALA A 399 -1.12 -36.51 12.70
CA ALA A 399 -0.34 -36.09 11.54
C ALA A 399 -1.08 -36.37 10.22
N VAL A 400 -0.65 -35.73 9.13
CA VAL A 400 -1.26 -35.89 7.80
C VAL A 400 -1.24 -37.36 7.37
N ALA A 401 -0.11 -38.05 7.46
CA ALA A 401 0.03 -39.45 7.08
C ALA A 401 -0.87 -40.38 7.90
N GLU A 402 -0.94 -40.18 9.22
CA GLU A 402 -1.83 -40.96 10.11
C GLU A 402 -3.31 -40.70 9.81
N THR A 403 -3.65 -39.48 9.39
CA THR A 403 -5.00 -39.13 8.96
C THR A 403 -5.34 -39.79 7.61
N VAL A 404 -4.39 -39.82 6.68
CA VAL A 404 -4.52 -40.53 5.40
C VAL A 404 -4.73 -42.02 5.63
N ASP A 405 -3.96 -42.62 6.54
CA ASP A 405 -4.08 -44.02 6.93
C ASP A 405 -5.48 -44.34 7.46
N ARG A 406 -6.00 -43.51 8.38
CA ARG A 406 -7.37 -43.68 8.91
C ARG A 406 -8.43 -43.58 7.83
N GLN A 407 -8.26 -42.68 6.86
CA GLN A 407 -9.21 -42.51 5.75
C GLN A 407 -9.17 -43.66 4.75
N LEU A 408 -8.00 -44.28 4.54
CA LEU A 408 -7.83 -45.39 3.60
C LEU A 408 -8.06 -46.76 4.27
N GLY A 409 -8.00 -46.83 5.60
CA GLY A 409 -8.07 -48.09 6.35
C GLY A 409 -6.81 -48.95 6.20
N SER A 410 -5.67 -48.34 5.88
CA SER A 410 -4.36 -49.00 5.70
C SER A 410 -3.25 -48.14 6.33
N ASP A 411 -2.01 -48.64 6.38
CA ASP A 411 -0.83 -47.87 6.82
C ASP A 411 -0.03 -47.28 5.63
N ALA A 412 -0.65 -47.18 4.45
CA ALA A 412 0.02 -46.81 3.21
C ALA A 412 0.55 -45.36 3.21
N GLY A 413 -0.14 -44.44 3.86
CA GLY A 413 0.28 -43.06 4.08
C GLY A 413 1.51 -42.97 4.95
N THR A 414 1.53 -43.62 6.12
CA THR A 414 2.72 -43.63 7.00
C THR A 414 3.91 -44.30 6.33
N GLN A 415 3.71 -45.44 5.67
CA GLN A 415 4.79 -46.12 4.95
C GLN A 415 5.38 -45.27 3.82
N ALA A 416 4.53 -44.60 3.02
CA ALA A 416 4.99 -43.70 1.96
C ALA A 416 5.72 -42.47 2.52
N ALA A 417 5.18 -41.86 3.57
CA ALA A 417 5.81 -40.72 4.24
C ALA A 417 7.20 -41.08 4.80
N ASN A 418 7.36 -42.26 5.40
CA ASN A 418 8.64 -42.74 5.91
C ASN A 418 9.70 -42.93 4.82
N VAL A 419 9.32 -43.48 3.66
CA VAL A 419 10.23 -43.63 2.51
C VAL A 419 10.65 -42.27 1.95
N ILE A 420 9.70 -41.35 1.79
CA ILE A 420 9.98 -39.98 1.30
C ILE A 420 10.87 -39.24 2.30
N LEU A 421 10.61 -39.38 3.61
CA LEU A 421 11.44 -38.79 4.67
C LEU A 421 12.88 -39.28 4.58
N ALA A 422 13.09 -40.59 4.47
CA ALA A 422 14.44 -41.16 4.34
C ALA A 422 15.16 -40.63 3.09
N ALA A 423 14.44 -40.44 1.99
CA ALA A 423 14.97 -39.84 0.76
C ALA A 423 15.21 -38.32 0.83
N SER A 424 14.79 -37.65 1.91
CA SER A 424 14.92 -36.21 2.11
C SER A 424 16.15 -35.81 2.93
N LEU A 425 16.92 -36.76 3.48
CA LEU A 425 18.03 -36.55 4.43
C LEU A 425 19.36 -36.05 3.83
N LYS A 426 19.29 -35.16 2.84
CA LYS A 426 20.41 -34.82 1.94
C LYS A 426 21.66 -34.21 2.64
N PRO A 427 22.90 -34.54 2.21
CA PRO A 427 24.16 -34.01 2.77
C PRO A 427 24.66 -32.64 2.27
N ASP A 428 24.51 -32.32 0.97
CA ASP A 428 25.31 -31.28 0.28
C ASP A 428 24.53 -30.54 -0.80
N VAL A 429 25.00 -29.35 -1.21
CA VAL A 429 24.23 -28.38 -2.04
C VAL A 429 23.86 -28.90 -3.45
N ASP A 430 24.60 -29.84 -4.06
CA ASP A 430 24.48 -30.13 -5.52
C ASP A 430 23.75 -31.44 -5.96
N ASP A 431 23.37 -32.36 -5.07
CA ASP A 431 22.64 -33.59 -5.47
C ASP A 431 21.10 -33.40 -5.64
N LYS A 432 20.41 -34.36 -6.26
CA LYS A 432 18.95 -34.32 -6.40
C LYS A 432 18.23 -34.84 -5.14
N ILE A 433 17.32 -34.06 -4.55
CA ILE A 433 16.59 -34.40 -3.32
C ILE A 433 15.31 -35.19 -3.66
N GLY A 434 14.99 -36.19 -2.84
CA GLY A 434 13.72 -36.90 -2.90
C GLY A 434 13.59 -37.91 -4.04
N LEU A 435 12.38 -38.48 -4.13
CA LEU A 435 12.06 -39.57 -5.06
C LEU A 435 10.84 -39.22 -5.93
N PRO A 436 10.82 -39.59 -7.22
CA PRO A 436 9.60 -39.58 -8.00
C PRO A 436 8.54 -40.49 -7.38
N ALA A 437 7.26 -40.10 -7.45
CA ALA A 437 6.16 -40.89 -6.87
C ALA A 437 6.14 -42.36 -7.32
N LYS A 438 6.45 -42.64 -8.59
CA LYS A 438 6.55 -44.01 -9.13
C LYS A 438 7.63 -44.85 -8.45
N GLN A 439 8.75 -44.24 -8.09
CA GLN A 439 9.84 -44.91 -7.40
C GLN A 439 9.50 -45.17 -5.93
N VAL A 440 8.75 -44.26 -5.29
CA VAL A 440 8.20 -44.51 -3.94
C VAL A 440 7.26 -45.71 -3.96
N ILE A 441 6.38 -45.81 -4.95
CA ILE A 441 5.47 -46.94 -5.11
C ILE A 441 6.25 -48.23 -5.34
N GLU A 442 7.25 -48.23 -6.22
CA GLU A 442 8.15 -49.37 -6.45
C GLU A 442 8.76 -49.90 -5.15
N TYR A 443 9.14 -49.01 -4.23
CA TYR A 443 9.76 -49.41 -2.97
C TYR A 443 8.78 -50.02 -1.96
N LEU A 444 7.48 -49.75 -2.13
CA LEU A 444 6.42 -50.11 -1.21
C LEU A 444 5.57 -51.30 -1.66
N VAL A 445 5.59 -51.66 -2.95
CA VAL A 445 4.89 -52.84 -3.47
C VAL A 445 5.35 -54.09 -2.72
N ALA A 446 4.37 -54.85 -2.22
CA ALA A 446 4.59 -56.07 -1.45
C ALA A 446 3.44 -57.06 -1.68
N PRO A 447 3.63 -58.36 -1.37
CA PRO A 447 2.54 -59.34 -1.44
C PRO A 447 1.32 -58.91 -0.61
N GLY A 448 0.14 -58.89 -1.25
CA GLY A 448 -1.10 -58.44 -0.60
C GLY A 448 -1.27 -56.91 -0.52
N ARG A 449 -0.36 -56.14 -1.13
CA ARG A 449 -0.35 -54.67 -1.18
C ARG A 449 -0.36 -54.22 -2.64
N THR A 450 -1.24 -53.29 -3.00
CA THR A 450 -1.44 -52.90 -4.42
C THR A 450 -0.85 -51.52 -4.71
N ALA A 451 -0.33 -51.30 -5.92
CA ALA A 451 0.21 -50.00 -6.31
C ALA A 451 -0.81 -48.85 -6.14
N SER A 452 -2.08 -49.10 -6.46
CA SER A 452 -3.15 -48.09 -6.38
C SER A 452 -3.41 -47.60 -4.95
N GLU A 453 -3.18 -48.40 -3.92
CA GLU A 453 -3.35 -47.95 -2.53
C GLU A 453 -2.30 -46.88 -2.17
N PHE A 454 -1.07 -47.05 -2.65
CA PHE A 454 0.02 -46.12 -2.42
C PHE A 454 -0.10 -44.88 -3.31
N GLU A 455 -0.60 -45.01 -4.55
CA GLU A 455 -0.95 -43.86 -5.39
C GLU A 455 -1.99 -42.96 -4.70
N ALA A 456 -3.05 -43.56 -4.16
CA ALA A 456 -4.09 -42.83 -3.43
C ALA A 456 -3.55 -42.17 -2.15
N ALA A 457 -2.65 -42.86 -1.43
CA ALA A 457 -2.00 -42.32 -0.24
C ALA A 457 -1.11 -41.12 -0.59
N ILE A 458 -0.21 -41.26 -1.57
CA ILE A 458 0.70 -40.19 -2.00
C ILE A 458 -0.07 -38.95 -2.48
N ALA A 459 -1.14 -39.14 -3.26
CA ALA A 459 -1.98 -38.03 -3.73
C ALA A 459 -2.60 -37.23 -2.57
N LYS A 460 -2.97 -37.88 -1.46
CA LYS A 460 -3.47 -37.20 -0.26
C LYS A 460 -2.35 -36.57 0.57
N LEU A 461 -1.15 -37.16 0.58
CA LEU A 461 0.03 -36.63 1.27
C LEU A 461 0.52 -35.32 0.63
N GLU A 462 0.39 -35.13 -0.69
CA GLU A 462 0.80 -33.88 -1.39
C GLU A 462 0.10 -32.62 -0.83
N GLY A 463 -1.01 -32.76 -0.07
CA GLY A 463 -1.65 -31.69 0.68
C GLY A 463 -1.05 -31.38 2.06
N GLY A 464 0.12 -31.94 2.38
CA GLY A 464 0.84 -31.79 3.65
C GLY A 464 1.42 -30.38 3.87
N TYR A 465 1.86 -30.13 5.10
CA TYR A 465 2.50 -28.88 5.53
C TYR A 465 3.90 -28.73 4.95
N HIS A 466 4.66 -29.82 4.89
CA HIS A 466 6.10 -29.85 4.65
C HIS A 466 6.51 -30.74 3.46
N LEU A 467 5.56 -31.42 2.81
CA LEU A 467 5.84 -32.21 1.61
C LEU A 467 5.89 -31.30 0.37
N HIS A 468 7.06 -31.23 -0.27
CA HIS A 468 7.29 -30.45 -1.48
C HIS A 468 7.43 -31.37 -2.70
N ARG A 469 7.14 -30.80 -3.87
CA ARG A 469 7.34 -31.44 -5.16
C ARG A 469 8.22 -30.57 -6.03
N ASP A 470 9.34 -31.12 -6.49
CA ASP A 470 10.22 -30.41 -7.42
C ASP A 470 9.47 -30.14 -8.74
N PRO A 471 9.31 -28.88 -9.17
CA PRO A 471 8.61 -28.54 -10.40
C PRO A 471 9.30 -29.04 -11.68
N ARG A 472 10.60 -29.37 -11.65
CA ARG A 472 11.34 -29.85 -12.84
C ARG A 472 11.22 -31.35 -13.03
N GLU A 473 11.49 -32.13 -11.99
CA GLU A 473 11.55 -33.61 -12.07
C GLU A 473 10.38 -34.31 -11.38
N GLY A 474 9.50 -33.57 -10.68
CA GLY A 474 8.34 -34.14 -9.99
C GLY A 474 8.71 -35.00 -8.78
N ARG A 475 9.88 -34.79 -8.18
CA ARG A 475 10.38 -35.55 -7.03
C ARG A 475 9.75 -35.03 -5.74
N LEU A 476 9.35 -35.95 -4.88
CA LEU A 476 8.73 -35.68 -3.59
C LEU A 476 9.80 -35.69 -2.48
N TYR A 477 9.78 -34.67 -1.64
CA TYR A 477 10.69 -34.54 -0.50
C TYR A 477 10.10 -33.70 0.62
N TYR A 478 10.48 -33.99 1.86
CA TYR A 478 10.16 -33.18 3.02
C TYR A 478 11.19 -32.08 3.22
N SER A 479 10.72 -30.90 3.64
CA SER A 479 11.55 -29.74 3.96
C SER A 479 11.21 -29.22 5.37
N PRO A 480 12.17 -28.64 6.12
CA PRO A 480 11.86 -27.94 7.36
C PRO A 480 10.86 -26.80 7.16
N ASN A 481 10.84 -26.21 5.96
CA ASN A 481 9.96 -25.09 5.64
C ASN A 481 8.61 -25.61 5.14
N GLU A 482 7.55 -24.93 5.55
CA GLU A 482 6.20 -25.19 5.03
C GLU A 482 6.10 -24.90 3.53
N THR A 483 5.19 -25.59 2.86
CA THR A 483 4.78 -25.25 1.50
C THR A 483 4.18 -23.85 1.46
N ILE A 484 4.36 -23.15 0.33
CA ILE A 484 3.85 -21.78 0.15
C ILE A 484 2.35 -21.72 0.42
N GLU A 485 1.60 -22.75 0.00
CA GLU A 485 0.16 -22.80 0.18
C GLU A 485 -0.25 -22.84 1.65
N LYS A 486 0.42 -23.68 2.44
CA LYS A 486 0.14 -23.81 3.88
C LYS A 486 0.60 -22.59 4.64
N ARG A 487 1.75 -22.04 4.28
CA ARG A 487 2.23 -20.77 4.82
C ARG A 487 1.25 -19.63 4.56
N LEU A 488 0.73 -19.51 3.33
CA LEU A 488 -0.27 -18.49 2.98
C LEU A 488 -1.60 -18.71 3.71
N ALA A 489 -2.06 -19.95 3.84
CA ALA A 489 -3.28 -20.26 4.58
C ALA A 489 -3.16 -19.87 6.06
N ARG A 490 -2.04 -20.23 6.71
CA ARG A 490 -1.75 -19.86 8.10
C ARG A 490 -1.66 -18.35 8.29
N GLU A 491 -0.99 -17.65 7.39
CA GLU A 491 -0.90 -16.18 7.44
C GLU A 491 -2.25 -15.50 7.20
N ALA A 492 -3.14 -16.10 6.39
CA ALA A 492 -4.50 -15.61 6.17
C ALA A 492 -5.40 -15.82 7.40
N GLU A 493 -5.27 -16.96 8.08
CA GLU A 493 -6.00 -17.28 9.32
C GLU A 493 -5.53 -16.39 10.49
N ASN A 494 -4.22 -16.19 10.62
CA ASN A 494 -3.62 -15.33 11.64
C ASN A 494 -3.71 -13.83 11.33
N ALA A 495 -4.35 -13.44 10.22
CA ALA A 495 -4.48 -12.04 9.85
C ALA A 495 -5.36 -11.29 10.88
N PRO A 496 -4.87 -10.18 11.46
CA PRO A 496 -5.63 -9.40 12.44
C PRO A 496 -6.96 -8.88 11.85
N ALA A 497 -8.08 -9.17 12.52
CA ALA A 497 -9.41 -8.83 12.01
C ALA A 497 -9.55 -7.33 11.67
N ASN A 498 -9.10 -6.45 12.55
CA ASN A 498 -9.14 -5.00 12.33
C ASN A 498 -8.41 -4.55 11.05
N ARG A 499 -7.27 -5.17 10.70
CA ARG A 499 -6.53 -4.84 9.47
C ARG A 499 -7.29 -5.29 8.22
N ILE A 500 -8.01 -6.41 8.33
CA ILE A 500 -8.84 -6.92 7.24
C ILE A 500 -10.07 -6.03 7.06
N ASP A 501 -10.71 -5.62 8.15
CA ASP A 501 -11.84 -4.69 8.14
C ASP A 501 -11.44 -3.33 7.54
N ASP A 502 -10.32 -2.74 7.99
CA ASP A 502 -9.78 -1.49 7.44
C ASP A 502 -9.51 -1.59 5.92
N GLU A 503 -8.94 -2.71 5.48
CA GLU A 503 -8.65 -2.93 4.05
C GLU A 503 -9.93 -3.16 3.24
N MET A 504 -10.93 -3.86 3.77
CA MET A 504 -12.24 -4.00 3.14
C MET A 504 -12.92 -2.63 3.00
N GLU A 505 -12.96 -1.82 4.06
CA GLU A 505 -13.50 -0.46 4.04
C GLU A 505 -12.80 0.38 2.97
N ARG A 506 -11.46 0.36 2.94
CA ARG A 506 -10.67 1.10 1.94
C ARG A 506 -11.01 0.66 0.52
N ARG A 507 -11.05 -0.64 0.23
CA ARG A 507 -11.33 -1.16 -1.11
C ARG A 507 -12.73 -0.81 -1.59
N LEU A 508 -13.72 -0.85 -0.70
CA LEU A 508 -15.09 -0.46 -1.02
C LEU A 508 -15.23 1.05 -1.19
N ALA A 509 -14.55 1.85 -0.37
CA ALA A 509 -14.51 3.30 -0.54
C ALA A 509 -13.87 3.70 -1.88
N ASP A 510 -12.75 3.07 -2.24
CA ASP A 510 -12.05 3.28 -3.52
C ASP A 510 -12.95 2.88 -4.71
N ALA A 511 -13.67 1.75 -4.62
CA ALA A 511 -14.56 1.28 -5.69
C ALA A 511 -15.74 2.20 -6.00
N PHE A 512 -16.17 3.01 -5.02
CA PHE A 512 -17.32 3.92 -5.14
C PHE A 512 -16.93 5.40 -5.00
N VAL A 513 -15.66 5.75 -5.16
CA VAL A 513 -15.19 7.13 -5.02
C VAL A 513 -15.90 8.06 -6.00
N PRO A 514 -16.52 9.18 -5.55
CA PRO A 514 -17.21 10.10 -6.43
C PRO A 514 -16.22 11.06 -7.11
N SER A 515 -16.13 10.97 -8.44
CA SER A 515 -15.32 11.88 -9.27
C SER A 515 -16.16 13.02 -9.83
N ARG A 516 -17.38 12.72 -10.34
CA ARG A 516 -18.29 13.69 -10.96
C ARG A 516 -19.21 14.37 -9.95
N LYS A 517 -19.45 13.73 -8.80
CA LYS A 517 -20.21 14.26 -7.65
C LYS A 517 -21.66 14.64 -7.96
N LYS A 518 -22.26 14.03 -9.00
CA LYS A 518 -23.65 14.31 -9.41
C LYS A 518 -24.66 13.53 -8.57
N ALA A 519 -24.45 12.22 -8.41
CA ALA A 519 -25.32 11.38 -7.58
C ALA A 519 -25.09 11.60 -6.08
N TYR A 520 -23.83 11.66 -5.64
CA TYR A 520 -23.42 11.81 -4.24
C TYR A 520 -22.04 12.50 -4.17
N GLN A 521 -21.72 13.15 -3.05
CA GLN A 521 -20.48 13.93 -2.88
C GLN A 521 -19.42 13.22 -2.03
N GLY A 522 -19.78 12.14 -1.33
CA GLY A 522 -18.86 11.31 -0.58
C GLY A 522 -19.38 9.89 -0.39
N VAL A 523 -18.48 8.98 -0.03
CA VAL A 523 -18.77 7.57 0.23
C VAL A 523 -18.46 7.23 1.69
N MET A 524 -19.30 6.40 2.28
CA MET A 524 -19.08 5.77 3.59
C MET A 524 -19.16 4.26 3.39
N ALA A 525 -18.02 3.58 3.41
CA ALA A 525 -17.94 2.14 3.31
C ALA A 525 -18.03 1.50 4.70
N LEU A 526 -18.94 0.54 4.87
CA LEU A 526 -19.20 -0.21 6.10
C LEU A 526 -19.26 0.65 7.39
N PRO A 527 -19.92 1.82 7.40
CA PRO A 527 -19.81 2.72 8.54
C PRO A 527 -20.52 2.18 9.79
N GLU A 528 -19.96 2.49 10.95
CA GLU A 528 -20.65 2.34 12.23
C GLU A 528 -21.88 3.28 12.30
N VAL A 529 -23.01 2.76 12.78
CA VAL A 529 -24.30 3.46 12.83
C VAL A 529 -24.20 4.86 13.46
N GLY A 530 -23.41 5.00 14.54
CA GLY A 530 -23.23 6.25 15.27
C GLY A 530 -22.54 7.37 14.47
N LYS A 531 -21.71 7.02 13.47
CA LYS A 531 -20.96 7.99 12.65
C LYS A 531 -21.79 8.52 11.47
N ILE A 532 -22.88 7.84 11.10
CA ILE A 532 -23.67 8.19 9.91
C ILE A 532 -24.43 9.51 10.10
N ALA A 533 -25.08 9.69 11.26
CA ALA A 533 -26.01 10.80 11.48
C ALA A 533 -25.38 12.21 11.31
N GLY A 534 -24.14 12.40 11.77
CA GLY A 534 -23.44 13.68 11.66
C GLY A 534 -23.07 14.04 10.22
N GLU A 535 -22.66 13.05 9.43
CA GLU A 535 -22.20 13.22 8.04
C GLU A 535 -23.34 13.51 7.06
N LEU A 536 -24.55 13.04 7.36
CA LEU A 536 -25.75 13.21 6.49
C LEU A 536 -26.42 14.58 6.60
N THR A 537 -25.84 15.54 7.32
CA THR A 537 -26.43 16.87 7.53
C THR A 537 -26.15 17.84 6.38
N ARG A 538 -25.00 17.70 5.71
CA ARG A 538 -24.51 18.69 4.72
C ARG A 538 -24.69 18.25 3.27
N GLU A 539 -24.17 17.09 2.92
CA GLU A 539 -24.06 16.62 1.54
C GLU A 539 -24.67 15.23 1.36
N ARG A 540 -25.00 14.85 0.12
CA ARG A 540 -25.53 13.52 -0.15
C ARG A 540 -24.39 12.50 -0.12
N LYS A 541 -24.50 11.47 0.72
CA LYS A 541 -23.50 10.40 0.82
C LYS A 541 -24.01 9.08 0.24
N LEU A 542 -23.11 8.33 -0.38
CA LEU A 542 -23.33 6.92 -0.69
C LEU A 542 -22.86 6.08 0.50
N ILE A 543 -23.70 5.15 0.96
CA ILE A 543 -23.40 4.27 2.08
C ILE A 543 -23.33 2.84 1.54
N VAL A 544 -22.18 2.20 1.64
CA VAL A 544 -22.00 0.80 1.27
C VAL A 544 -22.14 -0.02 2.55
N ILE A 545 -23.17 -0.86 2.65
CA ILE A 545 -23.45 -1.64 3.86
C ILE A 545 -23.12 -3.11 3.68
N ASN A 546 -22.93 -3.83 4.78
CA ASN A 546 -22.82 -5.28 4.77
C ASN A 546 -24.16 -5.89 4.31
N PRO A 547 -24.16 -6.79 3.31
CA PRO A 547 -25.39 -7.43 2.88
C PRO A 547 -26.05 -8.33 3.91
N ASP A 548 -27.33 -8.06 4.15
CA ASP A 548 -28.24 -8.91 4.91
C ASP A 548 -29.37 -9.45 4.02
N SER A 549 -30.13 -10.40 4.56
CA SER A 549 -31.28 -11.00 3.88
C SER A 549 -32.56 -10.17 3.99
N ASP A 550 -32.53 -9.02 4.66
CA ASP A 550 -33.72 -8.22 4.97
C ASP A 550 -34.09 -7.31 3.78
N VAL A 551 -35.40 -7.03 3.63
CA VAL A 551 -35.93 -6.23 2.52
C VAL A 551 -36.89 -5.15 3.06
N PRO A 552 -36.48 -3.86 3.14
CA PRO A 552 -35.13 -3.35 2.88
C PRO A 552 -34.12 -3.85 3.91
N PRO A 553 -32.81 -3.74 3.63
CA PRO A 553 -31.77 -4.15 4.55
C PRO A 553 -31.94 -3.50 5.91
N LYS A 554 -31.62 -4.21 7.00
CA LYS A 554 -31.97 -3.79 8.35
C LYS A 554 -31.39 -2.42 8.69
N LEU A 555 -30.09 -2.25 8.45
CA LEU A 555 -29.40 -0.98 8.66
C LEU A 555 -29.97 0.13 7.76
N ALA A 556 -30.36 -0.20 6.53
CA ALA A 556 -30.96 0.74 5.61
C ALA A 556 -32.34 1.22 6.10
N GLY A 557 -33.17 0.30 6.58
CA GLY A 557 -34.48 0.59 7.17
C GLY A 557 -34.36 1.44 8.43
N GLU A 558 -33.47 1.07 9.35
CA GLU A 558 -33.19 1.81 10.59
C GLU A 558 -32.72 3.24 10.28
N LEU A 559 -31.80 3.40 9.33
CA LEU A 559 -31.30 4.71 8.92
C LEU A 559 -32.40 5.58 8.31
N PHE A 560 -33.23 5.01 7.44
CA PHE A 560 -34.34 5.75 6.81
C PHE A 560 -35.41 6.19 7.80
N MET A 561 -35.65 5.42 8.87
CA MET A 561 -36.58 5.79 9.93
C MET A 561 -35.99 6.81 10.91
N GLY A 562 -34.70 6.72 11.21
CA GLY A 562 -34.02 7.56 12.20
C GLY A 562 -33.49 8.91 11.68
N GLN A 563 -33.39 9.12 10.37
CA GLN A 563 -32.82 10.34 9.79
C GLN A 563 -33.91 11.31 9.28
N PRO A 564 -33.85 12.61 9.63
CA PRO A 564 -34.76 13.62 9.08
C PRO A 564 -34.47 13.91 7.60
N ASN A 565 -33.19 13.91 7.22
CA ASN A 565 -32.73 14.16 5.85
C ASN A 565 -32.83 12.91 4.97
N LYS A 566 -34.04 12.38 4.81
CA LYS A 566 -34.30 11.12 4.11
C LYS A 566 -33.89 11.13 2.63
N ASN A 567 -33.75 12.31 2.02
CA ASN A 567 -33.33 12.51 0.64
C ASN A 567 -31.83 12.84 0.48
N ASN A 568 -31.03 12.65 1.55
CA ASN A 568 -29.62 13.01 1.57
C ASN A 568 -28.67 11.82 1.70
N PHE A 569 -29.13 10.61 1.36
CA PHE A 569 -28.25 9.45 1.24
C PHE A 569 -28.76 8.45 0.20
N VAL A 570 -27.86 7.58 -0.23
CA VAL A 570 -28.13 6.42 -1.10
C VAL A 570 -27.39 5.24 -0.52
N ILE A 571 -27.98 4.04 -0.57
CA ILE A 571 -27.38 2.84 0.01
C ILE A 571 -27.06 1.84 -1.09
N VAL A 572 -25.86 1.29 -1.09
CA VAL A 572 -25.49 0.16 -1.96
C VAL A 572 -25.47 -1.09 -1.12
N ASN A 573 -26.16 -2.12 -1.62
CA ASN A 573 -26.27 -3.41 -0.98
C ASN A 573 -26.26 -4.55 -2.02
N GLY A 574 -26.16 -5.81 -1.57
CA GLY A 574 -26.48 -6.94 -2.43
C GLY A 574 -26.52 -8.30 -1.72
N SER A 575 -25.70 -9.26 -2.14
CA SER A 575 -25.84 -10.68 -1.72
C SER A 575 -25.00 -11.03 -0.48
N SER A 576 -25.63 -11.51 0.59
CA SER A 576 -24.95 -11.95 1.83
C SER A 576 -24.05 -13.18 1.63
N THR A 577 -24.35 -14.02 0.64
CA THR A 577 -23.56 -15.24 0.36
C THR A 577 -22.18 -14.93 -0.24
N GLU A 578 -22.08 -13.87 -1.04
CA GLU A 578 -20.83 -13.49 -1.72
C GLU A 578 -19.93 -12.62 -0.84
N PHE A 579 -20.49 -11.94 0.16
CA PHE A 579 -19.72 -11.09 1.07
C PHE A 579 -18.65 -11.85 1.85
N ALA A 580 -18.93 -13.08 2.29
CA ALA A 580 -17.94 -13.93 2.98
C ALA A 580 -16.72 -14.26 2.10
N ASN A 581 -16.89 -14.28 0.77
CA ASN A 581 -15.79 -14.47 -0.16
C ASN A 581 -14.88 -13.23 -0.22
N ILE A 582 -15.43 -12.01 -0.08
CA ILE A 582 -14.64 -10.77 -0.04
C ILE A 582 -13.60 -10.83 1.08
N GLU A 583 -14.03 -11.14 2.31
CA GLU A 583 -13.12 -11.23 3.47
C GLU A 583 -12.03 -12.28 3.22
N LYS A 584 -12.40 -13.46 2.69
CA LYS A 584 -11.46 -14.53 2.34
C LYS A 584 -10.41 -14.07 1.32
N HIS A 585 -10.81 -13.33 0.29
CA HIS A 585 -9.88 -12.80 -0.72
C HIS A 585 -8.96 -11.73 -0.12
N VAL A 586 -9.47 -10.82 0.72
CA VAL A 586 -8.65 -9.81 1.42
C VAL A 586 -7.62 -10.46 2.34
N ARG A 587 -8.01 -11.47 3.14
CA ARG A 587 -7.09 -12.25 3.98
C ARG A 587 -5.99 -12.91 3.16
N ARG A 588 -6.32 -13.44 1.98
CA ARG A 588 -5.34 -14.04 1.06
C ARG A 588 -4.38 -13.01 0.49
N ILE A 589 -4.86 -11.82 0.13
CA ILE A 589 -4.00 -10.71 -0.34
C ILE A 589 -3.04 -10.28 0.78
N TYR A 590 -3.54 -10.14 2.01
CA TYR A 590 -2.74 -9.82 3.19
C TYR A 590 -1.65 -10.87 3.43
N ALA A 591 -2.02 -12.15 3.38
CA ALA A 591 -1.07 -13.26 3.53
C ALA A 591 0.02 -13.23 2.46
N CYS A 592 -0.33 -13.02 1.19
CA CYS A 592 0.65 -12.89 0.12
C CYS A 592 1.59 -11.71 0.35
N ALA A 593 1.07 -10.54 0.74
CA ALA A 593 1.88 -9.35 1.00
C ALA A 593 2.88 -9.58 2.16
N ARG A 594 2.44 -10.25 3.24
CA ARG A 594 3.31 -10.63 4.35
C ARG A 594 4.39 -11.62 3.95
N VAL A 595 4.05 -12.64 3.15
CA VAL A 595 5.03 -13.62 2.68
C VAL A 595 6.05 -12.95 1.75
N LEU A 596 5.61 -12.11 0.81
CA LEU A 596 6.50 -11.36 -0.08
C LEU A 596 7.45 -10.45 0.69
N ALA A 597 6.99 -9.77 1.74
CA ALA A 597 7.84 -8.92 2.58
C ALA A 597 8.97 -9.69 3.29
N SER A 598 8.83 -11.02 3.43
CA SER A 598 9.85 -11.89 4.01
C SER A 598 10.78 -12.55 2.98
N LEU A 599 10.49 -12.42 1.69
CA LEU A 599 11.26 -13.02 0.59
C LEU A 599 12.07 -11.93 -0.12
N SER A 600 13.29 -12.26 -0.55
CA SER A 600 14.03 -11.42 -1.49
C SER A 600 13.43 -11.51 -2.90
N GLU A 601 13.65 -10.49 -3.74
CA GLU A 601 13.15 -10.48 -5.12
C GLU A 601 13.69 -11.65 -5.96
N ASP A 602 14.93 -12.07 -5.71
CA ASP A 602 15.57 -13.21 -6.39
C ASP A 602 15.11 -14.58 -5.87
N HIS A 603 14.25 -14.63 -4.85
CA HIS A 603 13.83 -15.90 -4.25
C HIS A 603 12.95 -16.69 -5.24
N PRO A 604 13.17 -18.01 -5.45
CA PRO A 604 12.41 -18.82 -6.41
C PRO A 604 10.88 -18.74 -6.26
N ASN A 605 10.42 -18.64 -5.00
CA ASN A 605 9.00 -18.57 -4.64
C ASN A 605 8.40 -17.16 -4.78
N HIS A 606 9.20 -16.11 -4.98
CA HIS A 606 8.71 -14.73 -5.06
C HIS A 606 7.72 -14.56 -6.22
N ALA A 607 8.09 -15.02 -7.42
CA ALA A 607 7.25 -14.97 -8.61
C ALA A 607 5.94 -15.76 -8.45
N GLU A 608 5.98 -16.89 -7.75
CA GLU A 608 4.78 -17.70 -7.49
C GLU A 608 3.80 -16.98 -6.56
N VAL A 609 4.30 -16.41 -5.45
CA VAL A 609 3.47 -15.68 -4.49
C VAL A 609 2.88 -14.41 -5.13
N GLU A 610 3.64 -13.71 -5.96
CA GLU A 610 3.16 -12.54 -6.70
C GLU A 610 2.02 -12.91 -7.66
N LYS A 611 2.15 -14.03 -8.38
CA LYS A 611 1.07 -14.57 -9.21
C LYS A 611 -0.17 -14.93 -8.39
N LYS A 612 0.00 -15.56 -7.22
CA LYS A 612 -1.10 -15.89 -6.30
C LYS A 612 -1.77 -14.63 -5.72
N ARG A 613 -1.01 -13.56 -5.47
CA ARG A 613 -1.51 -12.24 -5.05
C ARG A 613 -2.33 -11.59 -6.16
N ALA A 614 -1.81 -11.55 -7.38
CA ALA A 614 -2.51 -10.98 -8.53
C ALA A 614 -3.83 -11.70 -8.82
N MET A 615 -3.86 -13.03 -8.68
CA MET A 615 -5.10 -13.81 -8.78
C MET A 615 -6.10 -13.44 -7.67
N ALA A 616 -5.65 -13.33 -6.42
CA ALA A 616 -6.52 -12.95 -5.31
C ALA A 616 -7.09 -11.52 -5.44
N GLU A 617 -6.33 -10.58 -6.02
CA GLU A 617 -6.80 -9.23 -6.37
C GLU A 617 -7.88 -9.24 -7.47
N PHE A 618 -7.68 -10.09 -8.49
CA PHE A 618 -8.68 -10.29 -9.54
C PHE A 618 -9.98 -10.89 -8.97
N ASP A 619 -9.86 -11.96 -8.17
CA ASP A 619 -11.00 -12.62 -7.54
C ASP A 619 -11.75 -11.66 -6.60
N LEU A 620 -11.05 -10.83 -5.83
CA LEU A 620 -11.65 -9.79 -4.98
C LEU A 620 -12.49 -8.82 -5.81
N THR A 621 -11.94 -8.33 -6.92
CA THR A 621 -12.63 -7.36 -7.80
C THR A 621 -13.90 -7.97 -8.37
N SER A 622 -13.82 -9.19 -8.92
CA SER A 622 -14.98 -9.91 -9.45
C SER A 622 -16.01 -10.24 -8.36
N THR A 623 -15.58 -10.54 -7.14
CA THR A 623 -16.49 -10.81 -6.02
C THR A 623 -17.23 -9.53 -5.61
N ILE A 624 -16.56 -8.37 -5.59
CA ILE A 624 -17.22 -7.07 -5.32
C ILE A 624 -18.27 -6.76 -6.40
N GLU A 625 -17.97 -7.00 -7.68
CA GLU A 625 -18.94 -6.86 -8.79
C GLU A 625 -20.18 -7.73 -8.60
N ALA A 626 -20.00 -8.98 -8.18
CA ALA A 626 -21.10 -9.92 -7.95
C ALA A 626 -21.88 -9.61 -6.66
N THR A 627 -21.19 -9.12 -5.62
CA THR A 627 -21.77 -8.86 -4.30
C THR A 627 -22.70 -7.67 -4.32
N TYR A 628 -22.29 -6.52 -4.88
CA TYR A 628 -23.04 -5.27 -4.82
C TYR A 628 -23.85 -5.02 -6.10
N ASN A 629 -25.11 -5.45 -6.08
CA ASN A 629 -25.98 -5.49 -7.25
C ASN A 629 -27.28 -4.67 -7.09
N GLN A 630 -27.46 -3.97 -5.98
CA GLN A 630 -28.60 -3.10 -5.73
C GLN A 630 -28.19 -1.74 -5.17
N VAL A 631 -28.92 -0.72 -5.61
CA VAL A 631 -28.89 0.61 -5.02
C VAL A 631 -30.26 0.94 -4.46
N TRP A 632 -30.30 1.31 -3.19
CA TRP A 632 -31.50 1.66 -2.44
C TRP A 632 -31.58 3.17 -2.27
N TYR A 633 -32.73 3.72 -2.63
CA TYR A 633 -32.97 5.16 -2.60
C TYR A 633 -34.39 5.46 -2.12
N PRO A 634 -34.63 6.64 -1.55
CA PRO A 634 -35.95 7.06 -1.11
C PRO A 634 -36.85 7.35 -2.33
N ALA A 635 -38.02 6.71 -2.37
CA ALA A 635 -39.03 6.98 -3.37
C ALA A 635 -40.44 6.81 -2.79
N TYR A 636 -41.42 7.37 -3.49
CA TYR A 636 -42.82 7.15 -3.16
C TYR A 636 -43.27 5.82 -3.76
N ASP A 637 -43.71 4.91 -2.89
CA ASP A 637 -44.28 3.64 -3.33
C ASP A 637 -45.80 3.77 -3.50
N ALA A 638 -46.26 3.63 -4.74
CA ALA A 638 -47.69 3.74 -5.06
C ALA A 638 -48.55 2.63 -4.43
N THR A 639 -47.96 1.46 -4.19
CA THR A 639 -48.64 0.29 -3.60
C THR A 639 -48.98 0.53 -2.15
N VAL A 640 -48.03 1.11 -1.41
CA VAL A 640 -48.13 1.31 0.04
C VAL A 640 -48.47 2.76 0.41
N LYS A 641 -48.59 3.65 -0.59
CA LYS A 641 -48.93 5.08 -0.48
C LYS A 641 -48.06 5.85 0.51
N GLN A 642 -46.79 5.49 0.63
CA GLN A 642 -45.83 6.12 1.53
C GLN A 642 -44.44 6.19 0.91
N VAL A 643 -43.60 7.10 1.42
CA VAL A 643 -42.18 7.16 1.03
C VAL A 643 -41.43 6.06 1.78
N ARG A 644 -40.72 5.21 1.04
CA ARG A 644 -39.85 4.17 1.58
C ARG A 644 -38.57 4.05 0.77
N LEU A 645 -37.62 3.27 1.26
CA LEU A 645 -36.49 2.83 0.44
C LEU A 645 -36.97 1.82 -0.59
N VAL A 646 -36.63 2.05 -1.85
CA VAL A 646 -36.91 1.14 -2.96
C VAL A 646 -35.60 0.74 -3.64
N PRO A 647 -35.48 -0.51 -4.12
CA PRO A 647 -34.29 -0.96 -4.81
C PRO A 647 -34.32 -0.56 -6.30
N ALA A 648 -33.16 -0.22 -6.85
CA ALA A 648 -32.87 -0.25 -8.27
C ALA A 648 -31.71 -1.21 -8.54
N LYS A 649 -31.73 -1.86 -9.70
CA LYS A 649 -30.66 -2.78 -10.11
C LYS A 649 -29.38 -1.99 -10.37
N LEU A 650 -28.31 -2.34 -9.68
CA LEU A 650 -26.97 -1.82 -9.89
C LEU A 650 -26.19 -2.83 -10.73
N SER A 651 -25.59 -2.37 -11.82
CA SER A 651 -24.69 -3.19 -12.65
C SER A 651 -23.28 -2.67 -12.50
N LEU A 652 -22.56 -3.14 -11.48
CA LEU A 652 -21.16 -2.78 -11.26
C LEU A 652 -20.30 -3.44 -12.34
N ARG A 653 -19.44 -2.65 -12.99
CA ARG A 653 -18.53 -3.13 -14.03
C ARG A 653 -17.14 -2.55 -13.83
N SER A 654 -16.12 -3.39 -13.92
CA SER A 654 -14.74 -2.96 -14.07
C SER A 654 -14.50 -2.38 -15.46
N ALA A 655 -13.91 -1.19 -15.53
CA ALA A 655 -13.35 -0.71 -16.77
C ALA A 655 -11.95 -1.31 -16.94
N ARG A 656 -11.66 -1.75 -18.17
CA ARG A 656 -10.32 -2.19 -18.56
C ARG A 656 -9.72 -1.12 -19.46
N GLU A 657 -9.05 -0.14 -18.87
CA GLU A 657 -8.17 0.76 -19.62
C GLU A 657 -6.87 0.03 -19.97
N ALA A 658 -6.42 0.15 -21.22
CA ALA A 658 -5.20 -0.49 -21.68
C ALA A 658 -3.99 0.04 -20.88
N GLY A 659 -3.28 -0.85 -20.19
CA GLY A 659 -2.09 -0.53 -19.40
C GLY A 659 -2.35 -0.11 -17.94
N LYS A 660 -3.61 -0.08 -17.47
CA LYS A 660 -3.94 0.15 -16.05
C LYS A 660 -4.55 -1.10 -15.41
N LYS A 661 -4.50 -1.15 -14.07
CA LYS A 661 -5.21 -2.19 -13.30
C LYS A 661 -6.72 -2.03 -13.52
N PRO A 662 -7.50 -3.12 -13.52
CA PRO A 662 -8.96 -3.02 -13.56
C PRO A 662 -9.44 -2.19 -12.38
N GLU A 663 -10.15 -1.10 -12.66
CA GLU A 663 -10.73 -0.24 -11.63
C GLU A 663 -12.26 -0.36 -11.67
N LEU A 664 -12.86 -0.41 -10.48
CA LEU A 664 -14.30 -0.41 -10.32
C LEU A 664 -14.78 1.03 -10.39
N HIS A 665 -15.66 1.33 -11.35
CA HIS A 665 -16.27 2.66 -11.47
C HIS A 665 -17.68 2.67 -10.88
N GLY A 666 -17.77 2.55 -9.56
CA GLY A 666 -19.05 2.50 -8.85
C GLY A 666 -19.95 3.72 -9.07
N GLU A 667 -19.37 4.92 -9.19
CA GLU A 667 -20.15 6.16 -9.41
C GLU A 667 -20.98 6.10 -10.69
N ALA A 668 -20.41 5.61 -11.80
CA ALA A 668 -21.11 5.52 -13.08
C ALA A 668 -22.28 4.52 -13.03
N SER A 669 -22.05 3.35 -12.43
CA SER A 669 -23.09 2.34 -12.24
C SER A 669 -24.23 2.84 -11.34
N VAL A 670 -23.91 3.58 -10.27
CA VAL A 670 -24.92 4.17 -9.37
C VAL A 670 -25.72 5.25 -10.08
N GLU A 671 -25.07 6.12 -10.85
CA GLU A 671 -25.75 7.13 -11.66
C GLU A 671 -26.70 6.50 -12.68
N GLU A 672 -26.26 5.50 -13.43
CA GLU A 672 -27.07 4.78 -14.41
C GLU A 672 -28.32 4.17 -13.75
N ALA A 673 -28.14 3.51 -12.61
CA ALA A 673 -29.24 2.90 -11.86
C ALA A 673 -30.26 3.95 -11.35
N LEU A 674 -29.79 5.10 -10.83
CA LEU A 674 -30.66 6.16 -10.32
C LEU A 674 -31.35 6.97 -11.44
N VAL A 675 -30.71 7.12 -12.60
CA VAL A 675 -31.31 7.75 -13.79
C VAL A 675 -32.39 6.84 -14.38
N ALA A 676 -32.11 5.53 -14.51
CA ALA A 676 -33.10 4.55 -14.97
C ALA A 676 -34.32 4.47 -14.04
N ALA A 677 -34.11 4.68 -12.75
CA ALA A 677 -35.16 4.80 -11.74
C ALA A 677 -35.93 6.14 -11.78
N GLY A 678 -35.49 7.12 -12.58
CA GLY A 678 -36.07 8.47 -12.61
C GLY A 678 -35.82 9.28 -11.34
N LYS A 679 -34.88 8.84 -10.49
CA LYS A 679 -34.52 9.50 -9.23
C LYS A 679 -33.49 10.61 -9.44
N LEU A 680 -32.54 10.44 -10.37
CA LEU A 680 -31.43 11.38 -10.60
C LEU A 680 -31.54 12.09 -11.96
N TYR A 681 -31.27 13.39 -11.95
CA TYR A 681 -31.00 14.19 -13.15
C TYR A 681 -29.50 14.50 -13.22
N LEU A 682 -28.86 14.24 -14.36
CA LEU A 682 -27.42 14.48 -14.53
C LEU A 682 -27.10 15.91 -15.02
N GLU A 683 -28.07 16.57 -15.63
CA GLU A 683 -27.98 17.92 -16.17
C GLU A 683 -29.37 18.53 -16.15
N VAL A 684 -29.46 19.80 -15.75
CA VAL A 684 -30.72 20.55 -15.65
C VAL A 684 -30.63 21.94 -16.28
N GLU A 685 -29.42 22.48 -16.46
CA GLU A 685 -29.21 23.76 -17.13
C GLU A 685 -29.28 23.56 -18.64
N GLY A 686 -29.92 24.51 -19.35
CA GLY A 686 -30.04 24.48 -20.81
C GLY A 686 -31.28 23.76 -21.38
N ASP A 687 -32.04 23.03 -20.57
CA ASP A 687 -33.31 22.41 -20.98
C ASP A 687 -34.50 23.03 -20.22
N GLU A 688 -35.21 23.94 -20.88
CA GLU A 688 -36.35 24.66 -20.31
C GLU A 688 -37.49 23.72 -19.90
N LYS A 689 -37.71 22.62 -20.63
CA LYS A 689 -38.80 21.66 -20.33
C LYS A 689 -38.50 20.86 -19.07
N VAL A 690 -37.24 20.47 -18.89
CA VAL A 690 -36.79 19.80 -17.66
C VAL A 690 -36.94 20.75 -16.48
N LEU A 691 -36.51 22.01 -16.62
CA LEU A 691 -36.67 23.02 -15.58
C LEU A 691 -38.13 23.31 -15.23
N ASP A 692 -39.03 23.37 -16.21
CA ASP A 692 -40.48 23.52 -15.97
C ASP A 692 -41.05 22.34 -15.18
N THR A 693 -40.67 21.12 -15.56
CA THR A 693 -41.10 19.90 -14.87
C THR A 693 -40.59 19.87 -13.43
N LEU A 694 -39.32 20.24 -13.22
CA LEU A 694 -38.70 20.29 -11.91
C LEU A 694 -39.26 21.44 -11.05
N LEU A 695 -39.63 22.57 -11.64
CA LEU A 695 -40.27 23.70 -10.96
C LEU A 695 -41.66 23.31 -10.43
N VAL A 696 -42.46 22.59 -11.21
CA VAL A 696 -43.75 22.04 -10.75
C VAL A 696 -43.53 21.08 -9.59
N ARG A 697 -42.59 20.12 -9.73
CA ARG A 697 -42.26 19.17 -8.64
C ARG A 697 -41.76 19.87 -7.38
N ALA A 698 -40.89 20.86 -7.51
CA ALA A 698 -40.38 21.64 -6.39
C ALA A 698 -41.53 22.40 -5.71
N SER A 699 -42.39 23.02 -6.50
CA SER A 699 -43.58 23.74 -6.04
C SER A 699 -44.54 22.83 -5.27
N ASP A 700 -44.76 21.60 -5.72
CA ASP A 700 -45.70 20.67 -5.10
C ASP A 700 -45.13 19.97 -3.86
N LEU A 701 -43.84 19.61 -3.89
CA LEU A 701 -43.23 18.75 -2.87
C LEU A 701 -42.51 19.55 -1.77
N LEU A 702 -41.91 20.70 -2.08
CA LEU A 702 -41.06 21.43 -1.13
C LEU A 702 -41.81 22.53 -0.37
N TRP A 703 -42.90 23.07 -0.92
CA TRP A 703 -43.59 24.21 -0.29
C TRP A 703 -44.62 23.81 0.77
N GLY A 704 -45.18 22.59 0.69
CA GLY A 704 -46.24 22.16 1.61
C GLY A 704 -47.43 23.13 1.54
N SER A 705 -47.90 23.61 2.71
CA SER A 705 -48.94 24.64 2.82
C SER A 705 -48.42 26.08 2.79
N ASP A 706 -47.10 26.28 2.80
CA ASP A 706 -46.50 27.60 2.92
C ASP A 706 -46.46 28.34 1.59
N LYS A 707 -46.66 29.66 1.64
CA LYS A 707 -46.50 30.56 0.48
C LYS A 707 -45.24 31.43 0.56
N ARG A 708 -44.52 31.38 1.68
CA ARG A 708 -43.33 32.21 1.97
C ARG A 708 -42.30 31.41 2.75
N LEU A 709 -41.11 31.19 2.18
CA LEU A 709 -40.01 30.42 2.79
C LEU A 709 -38.67 31.14 2.62
N SER A 710 -37.70 30.88 3.50
CA SER A 710 -36.31 31.26 3.22
C SER A 710 -35.67 30.31 2.21
N TRP A 711 -34.59 30.72 1.55
CA TRP A 711 -33.85 29.84 0.64
C TRP A 711 -33.27 28.61 1.36
N SER A 712 -32.78 28.81 2.59
CA SER A 712 -32.28 27.72 3.44
C SER A 712 -33.37 26.70 3.78
N ASP A 713 -34.61 27.13 4.00
CA ASP A 713 -35.72 26.21 4.29
C ASP A 713 -36.05 25.33 3.07
N LEU A 714 -36.03 25.91 1.86
CA LEU A 714 -36.23 25.15 0.62
C LEU A 714 -35.09 24.14 0.39
N GLN A 715 -33.85 24.54 0.64
CA GLN A 715 -32.69 23.64 0.58
C GLN A 715 -32.79 22.51 1.62
N ALA A 716 -33.23 22.81 2.85
CA ALA A 716 -33.45 21.82 3.90
C ALA A 716 -34.56 20.82 3.50
N ARG A 717 -35.71 21.32 3.04
CA ARG A 717 -36.82 20.47 2.58
C ARG A 717 -36.44 19.59 1.39
N ALA A 718 -35.61 20.08 0.47
CA ALA A 718 -35.10 19.25 -0.62
C ALA A 718 -34.29 18.03 -0.13
N ARG A 719 -33.64 18.14 1.05
CA ARG A 719 -32.93 17.05 1.73
C ARG A 719 -33.84 16.16 2.58
N GLU A 720 -34.95 16.68 3.09
CA GLU A 720 -35.91 15.92 3.90
C GLU A 720 -36.91 15.12 3.06
N VAL A 721 -37.41 15.71 1.97
CA VAL A 721 -38.50 15.13 1.17
C VAL A 721 -37.97 14.02 0.27
N GLY A 722 -38.05 12.78 0.75
CA GLY A 722 -37.53 11.59 0.05
C GLY A 722 -38.12 11.33 -1.34
N ARG A 723 -39.28 11.90 -1.70
CA ARG A 723 -39.85 11.79 -3.07
C ARG A 723 -39.21 12.77 -4.06
N PHE A 724 -38.58 13.84 -3.59
CA PHE A 724 -37.99 14.85 -4.46
C PHE A 724 -36.80 14.28 -5.24
N PRO A 725 -36.65 14.54 -6.55
CA PRO A 725 -35.55 13.99 -7.33
C PRO A 725 -34.19 14.53 -6.87
N PHE A 726 -33.16 13.74 -7.12
CA PHE A 726 -31.78 14.14 -6.97
C PHE A 726 -31.37 15.04 -8.13
N LEU A 727 -30.83 16.20 -7.76
CA LEU A 727 -30.30 17.19 -8.67
C LEU A 727 -28.77 17.21 -8.59
N PRO A 728 -28.08 17.60 -9.68
CA PRO A 728 -26.64 17.83 -9.64
C PRO A 728 -26.33 19.11 -8.83
N PRO A 729 -25.07 19.35 -8.45
CA PRO A 729 -24.67 20.60 -7.80
C PRO A 729 -25.15 21.83 -8.60
N GLY A 730 -25.78 22.80 -7.92
CA GLY A 730 -26.37 23.99 -8.56
C GLY A 730 -27.77 23.77 -9.16
N GLY A 731 -28.29 22.53 -9.20
CA GLY A 731 -29.55 22.26 -9.87
C GLY A 731 -30.78 22.88 -9.19
N LEU A 732 -30.77 23.05 -7.86
CA LEU A 732 -31.86 23.72 -7.16
C LEU A 732 -31.81 25.23 -7.39
N GLU A 733 -30.60 25.81 -7.45
CA GLU A 733 -30.35 27.20 -7.81
C GLU A 733 -30.80 27.50 -9.25
N ALA A 734 -30.59 26.57 -10.19
CA ALA A 734 -31.10 26.67 -11.55
C ALA A 734 -32.65 26.73 -11.56
N ILE A 735 -33.32 25.90 -10.76
CA ILE A 735 -34.79 25.96 -10.59
C ILE A 735 -35.21 27.31 -10.01
N ARG A 736 -34.51 27.83 -9.00
CA ARG A 736 -34.81 29.17 -8.42
C ARG A 736 -34.68 30.27 -9.46
N LYS A 737 -33.57 30.30 -10.21
CA LYS A 737 -33.35 31.30 -11.26
C LYS A 737 -34.46 31.24 -12.30
N HIS A 738 -34.82 30.04 -12.74
CA HIS A 738 -35.90 29.82 -13.71
C HIS A 738 -37.27 30.28 -13.16
N ALA A 739 -37.57 29.97 -11.91
CA ALA A 739 -38.81 30.37 -11.25
C ALA A 739 -38.96 31.89 -11.10
N LEU A 740 -37.87 32.59 -10.80
CA LEU A 740 -37.82 34.05 -10.72
C LEU A 740 -38.01 34.68 -12.11
N THR A 741 -37.37 34.14 -13.14
CA THR A 741 -37.53 34.61 -14.53
C THR A 741 -38.96 34.45 -15.04
N LYS A 742 -39.63 33.34 -14.71
CA LYS A 742 -41.02 33.08 -15.10
C LYS A 742 -42.08 33.76 -14.22
N ASP A 743 -41.66 34.61 -13.27
CA ASP A 743 -42.53 35.25 -12.26
C ASP A 743 -43.46 34.24 -11.55
N VAL A 744 -42.97 33.00 -11.35
CA VAL A 744 -43.67 31.98 -10.55
C VAL A 744 -43.31 32.16 -9.08
N TRP A 745 -42.05 32.53 -8.81
CA TRP A 745 -41.55 32.91 -7.50
C TRP A 745 -41.11 34.39 -7.50
N ARG A 746 -41.26 35.07 -6.36
CA ARG A 746 -40.76 36.43 -6.13
C ARG A 746 -39.92 36.49 -4.86
N GLU A 747 -38.91 37.34 -4.82
CA GLU A 747 -38.10 37.55 -3.63
C GLU A 747 -38.49 38.86 -2.94
N ARG A 748 -38.89 38.79 -1.66
CA ARG A 748 -39.22 39.96 -0.82
C ARG A 748 -38.69 39.78 0.60
N GLU A 749 -37.95 40.78 1.07
CA GLU A 749 -37.35 40.83 2.42
C GLU A 749 -36.52 39.55 2.72
N GLY A 750 -35.72 39.10 1.75
CA GLY A 750 -34.88 37.89 1.90
C GLY A 750 -35.64 36.55 1.95
N LYS A 751 -36.94 36.54 1.63
CA LYS A 751 -37.75 35.31 1.52
C LYS A 751 -38.30 35.14 0.11
N ILE A 752 -38.48 33.89 -0.29
CA ILE A 752 -39.09 33.50 -1.57
C ILE A 752 -40.58 33.31 -1.35
N LEU A 753 -41.38 33.97 -2.18
CA LEU A 753 -42.83 33.89 -2.26
C LEU A 753 -43.21 33.02 -3.46
N LYS A 754 -44.19 32.14 -3.30
CA LYS A 754 -44.76 31.34 -4.39
C LYS A 754 -46.10 31.95 -4.82
N GLY A 755 -46.28 32.14 -6.13
CA GLY A 755 -47.53 32.66 -6.71
C GLY A 755 -48.74 31.73 -6.47
N PRO A 756 -49.98 32.24 -6.68
CA PRO A 756 -50.32 33.58 -7.19
C PRO A 756 -50.09 34.70 -6.16
N PHE A 757 -49.62 35.85 -6.63
CA PHE A 757 -49.31 37.03 -5.80
C PHE A 757 -50.49 37.99 -5.70
N GLU A 758 -50.55 38.77 -4.61
CA GLU A 758 -51.47 39.91 -4.53
C GLU A 758 -51.01 41.03 -5.48
N PRO A 759 -51.95 41.79 -6.11
CA PRO A 759 -51.60 42.90 -7.00
C PRO A 759 -50.80 43.98 -6.27
N ASP A 760 -49.73 44.47 -6.92
CA ASP A 760 -48.92 45.55 -6.38
C ASP A 760 -49.70 46.88 -6.34
N ARG A 761 -49.41 47.73 -5.34
CA ARG A 761 -50.01 49.06 -5.25
C ARG A 761 -49.42 49.99 -6.30
N THR A 762 -50.24 50.89 -6.84
CA THR A 762 -49.79 51.90 -7.81
C THR A 762 -48.72 52.81 -7.20
N ARG A 763 -47.73 53.24 -7.99
CA ARG A 763 -46.65 54.12 -7.54
C ARG A 763 -46.34 55.19 -8.58
N VAL A 764 -45.70 56.27 -8.18
CA VAL A 764 -45.17 57.30 -9.09
C VAL A 764 -43.66 57.38 -8.95
N SER A 765 -42.97 57.29 -10.08
CA SER A 765 -41.56 57.62 -10.22
C SER A 765 -41.43 59.05 -10.75
N VAL A 766 -40.66 59.89 -10.07
CA VAL A 766 -40.35 61.26 -10.51
C VAL A 766 -38.85 61.41 -10.61
N SER A 767 -38.35 61.84 -11.77
CA SER A 767 -36.93 62.11 -12.01
C SER A 767 -36.70 63.55 -12.44
N THR A 768 -35.61 64.17 -11.98
CA THR A 768 -35.17 65.50 -12.45
C THR A 768 -34.15 65.33 -13.56
N GLU A 769 -34.45 65.83 -14.75
CA GLU A 769 -33.60 65.69 -15.93
C GLU A 769 -32.61 66.84 -16.10
N SER A 770 -33.03 68.06 -15.77
CA SER A 770 -32.18 69.26 -15.81
C SER A 770 -32.63 70.28 -14.78
N TYR A 771 -31.70 71.17 -14.41
CA TYR A 771 -31.93 72.26 -13.47
C TYR A 771 -31.12 73.47 -13.91
N ASP A 772 -31.76 74.64 -13.96
CA ASP A 772 -31.12 75.91 -14.27
C ASP A 772 -30.79 76.66 -12.97
N GLU A 773 -29.50 76.75 -12.66
CA GLU A 773 -28.98 77.39 -11.45
C GLU A 773 -29.26 78.90 -11.40
N MET A 774 -29.49 79.56 -12.55
CA MET A 774 -29.77 80.99 -12.61
C MET A 774 -31.24 81.33 -12.35
N THR A 775 -32.15 80.41 -12.69
CA THR A 775 -33.60 80.66 -12.62
C THR A 775 -34.34 79.80 -11.61
N GLY A 776 -33.69 78.74 -11.08
CA GLY A 776 -34.29 77.76 -10.18
C GLY A 776 -35.25 76.78 -10.86
N GLU A 777 -35.33 76.80 -12.20
CA GLU A 777 -36.26 75.99 -12.98
C GLU A 777 -35.73 74.56 -13.18
N ALA A 778 -36.49 73.56 -12.74
CA ALA A 778 -36.22 72.15 -12.94
C ALA A 778 -37.09 71.58 -14.05
N THR A 779 -36.52 70.76 -14.94
CA THR A 779 -37.30 69.89 -15.84
C THR A 779 -37.43 68.53 -15.20
N ILE A 780 -38.67 68.10 -14.94
CA ILE A 780 -38.96 66.79 -14.32
C ILE A 780 -39.72 65.87 -15.27
N SER A 781 -39.56 64.57 -15.08
CA SER A 781 -40.28 63.51 -15.78
C SER A 781 -40.97 62.60 -14.77
N VAL A 782 -42.27 62.34 -14.98
CA VAL A 782 -43.16 61.67 -14.04
C VAL A 782 -43.77 60.44 -14.73
N GLN A 783 -43.63 59.27 -14.11
CA GLN A 783 -44.11 58.01 -14.66
C GLN A 783 -44.88 57.22 -13.60
N ALA A 784 -46.03 56.68 -13.98
CA ALA A 784 -46.78 55.74 -13.15
C ALA A 784 -46.19 54.33 -13.27
N LEU A 785 -46.07 53.65 -12.14
CA LEU A 785 -45.64 52.26 -12.02
C LEU A 785 -46.78 51.44 -11.42
N ASP A 786 -46.89 50.19 -11.85
CA ASP A 786 -47.85 49.22 -11.29
C ASP A 786 -49.32 49.69 -11.35
N ALA A 787 -49.66 50.55 -12.32
CA ALA A 787 -50.95 51.23 -12.44
C ALA A 787 -51.77 50.82 -13.68
N GLY A 788 -51.55 49.59 -14.15
CA GLY A 788 -52.28 49.02 -15.27
C GLY A 788 -51.94 49.62 -16.64
N PRO A 789 -52.67 49.25 -17.71
CA PRO A 789 -52.37 49.65 -19.09
C PRO A 789 -52.73 51.10 -19.42
N SER A 790 -53.44 51.82 -18.54
CA SER A 790 -53.86 53.21 -18.78
C SER A 790 -53.85 54.02 -17.48
N PRO A 791 -52.66 54.25 -16.90
CA PRO A 791 -52.53 54.89 -15.61
C PRO A 791 -52.89 56.37 -15.65
N ARG A 792 -53.47 56.90 -14.57
CA ARG A 792 -53.69 58.34 -14.37
C ARG A 792 -52.82 58.84 -13.24
N ILE A 793 -52.19 60.00 -13.42
CA ILE A 793 -51.35 60.63 -12.40
C ILE A 793 -52.01 61.93 -11.99
N HIS A 794 -52.38 62.03 -10.72
CA HIS A 794 -52.84 63.28 -10.11
C HIS A 794 -51.65 64.01 -9.49
N TRP A 795 -51.69 65.34 -9.46
CA TRP A 795 -50.60 66.13 -8.86
C TRP A 795 -51.10 67.38 -8.12
N ALA A 796 -50.31 67.84 -7.15
CA ALA A 796 -50.57 69.06 -6.38
C ALA A 796 -49.26 69.78 -6.01
N VAL A 797 -49.32 71.10 -5.89
CA VAL A 797 -48.22 71.96 -5.42
C VAL A 797 -48.29 72.07 -3.89
N GLY A 798 -47.17 71.83 -3.20
CA GLY A 798 -46.99 72.08 -1.77
C GLY A 798 -47.90 71.33 -0.77
N SER A 799 -48.86 70.53 -1.22
CA SER A 799 -49.96 69.96 -0.42
C SER A 799 -50.25 68.49 -0.76
N ALA A 800 -51.09 67.83 0.05
CA ALA A 800 -51.47 66.43 -0.16
C ALA A 800 -52.27 66.25 -1.46
N VAL A 801 -51.78 65.37 -2.34
CA VAL A 801 -52.44 64.99 -3.59
C VAL A 801 -53.45 63.87 -3.35
N SER A 802 -54.57 63.91 -4.06
CA SER A 802 -55.63 62.90 -4.01
C SER A 802 -56.20 62.63 -5.41
N GLU A 803 -57.11 61.66 -5.55
CA GLU A 803 -57.80 61.39 -6.82
C GLU A 803 -58.68 62.58 -7.29
N ALA A 804 -58.98 63.53 -6.42
CA ALA A 804 -59.69 64.77 -6.76
C ALA A 804 -58.75 65.88 -7.29
N SER A 805 -57.44 65.72 -7.16
CA SER A 805 -56.45 66.69 -7.66
C SER A 805 -56.39 66.66 -9.21
N PRO A 806 -55.91 67.74 -9.87
CA PRO A 806 -55.80 67.76 -11.33
C PRO A 806 -54.96 66.60 -11.88
N GLU A 807 -55.41 66.03 -13.00
CA GLU A 807 -54.65 65.02 -13.73
C GLU A 807 -53.50 65.69 -14.50
N LEU A 808 -52.33 65.05 -14.43
CA LEU A 808 -51.12 65.47 -15.11
C LEU A 808 -51.26 65.18 -16.61
N LYS A 809 -51.32 66.24 -17.42
CA LYS A 809 -51.49 66.14 -18.88
C LYS A 809 -50.20 65.80 -19.61
N GLU A 810 -49.07 66.28 -19.09
CA GLU A 810 -47.75 66.09 -19.68
C GLU A 810 -46.84 65.45 -18.64
N ALA A 811 -46.33 64.26 -18.94
CA ALA A 811 -45.41 63.54 -18.05
C ALA A 811 -44.08 64.27 -17.84
N ARG A 812 -43.71 65.19 -18.76
CA ARG A 812 -42.46 65.94 -18.72
C ARG A 812 -42.75 67.44 -18.81
N PHE A 813 -42.36 68.20 -17.80
CA PHE A 813 -42.60 69.64 -17.77
C PHE A 813 -41.58 70.37 -16.89
N LYS A 814 -41.55 71.70 -17.03
CA LYS A 814 -40.68 72.58 -16.26
C LYS A 814 -41.41 73.19 -15.08
N THR A 815 -40.74 73.32 -13.94
CA THR A 815 -41.32 73.89 -12.73
C THR A 815 -40.28 74.65 -11.90
N LYS A 816 -40.72 75.71 -11.22
CA LYS A 816 -39.94 76.43 -10.19
C LYS A 816 -40.44 76.11 -8.78
N GLU A 817 -41.48 75.29 -8.65
CA GLU A 817 -42.05 74.92 -7.36
C GLU A 817 -41.05 74.12 -6.54
N LEU A 818 -41.00 74.39 -5.23
CA LEU A 818 -40.09 73.69 -4.32
C LEU A 818 -40.59 72.28 -3.95
N ARG A 819 -41.90 72.03 -4.02
CA ARG A 819 -42.51 70.72 -3.70
C ARG A 819 -43.68 70.41 -4.62
N LEU A 820 -43.66 69.23 -5.22
CA LEU A 820 -44.78 68.66 -6.00
C LEU A 820 -45.10 67.26 -5.48
N SER A 821 -46.36 66.97 -5.22
CA SER A 821 -46.82 65.64 -4.81
C SER A 821 -47.62 64.99 -5.92
N PHE A 822 -47.39 63.70 -6.17
CA PHE A 822 -47.98 62.93 -7.26
C PHE A 822 -48.63 61.64 -6.75
N LEU A 823 -49.77 61.26 -7.34
CA LEU A 823 -50.50 60.04 -7.02
C LEU A 823 -50.89 59.30 -8.30
N ALA A 824 -50.44 58.06 -8.45
CA ALA A 824 -50.86 57.20 -9.56
C ALA A 824 -52.13 56.44 -9.17
N VAL A 825 -53.10 56.37 -10.08
CA VAL A 825 -54.32 55.59 -9.92
C VAL A 825 -54.47 54.70 -11.15
N ASP A 826 -54.83 53.44 -10.94
CA ASP A 826 -55.27 52.53 -11.99
C ASP A 826 -56.79 52.66 -12.17
N PRO A 827 -57.28 53.25 -13.28
CA PRO A 827 -58.70 53.41 -13.52
C PRO A 827 -59.46 52.08 -13.63
N THR A 828 -58.76 50.98 -13.93
CA THR A 828 -59.35 49.64 -14.06
C THR A 828 -59.55 48.95 -12.70
N LYS A 829 -59.03 49.53 -11.61
CA LYS A 829 -59.07 49.01 -10.23
C LYS A 829 -58.46 47.62 -10.07
N THR A 830 -57.55 47.23 -10.97
CA THR A 830 -56.83 45.95 -10.88
C THR A 830 -55.68 46.04 -9.89
N ALA A 831 -55.06 47.22 -9.78
CA ALA A 831 -54.07 47.55 -8.76
C ALA A 831 -54.67 48.49 -7.69
N PRO A 832 -54.50 48.21 -6.38
CA PRO A 832 -54.89 49.15 -5.32
C PRO A 832 -54.06 50.44 -5.37
N THR A 833 -54.68 51.60 -5.15
CA THR A 833 -53.99 52.90 -5.13
C THR A 833 -52.93 52.92 -4.03
N GLY A 834 -51.68 53.28 -4.37
CA GLY A 834 -50.59 53.44 -3.41
C GLY A 834 -50.49 54.85 -2.82
N ASP A 835 -49.42 55.07 -2.05
CA ASP A 835 -49.20 56.33 -1.34
C ASP A 835 -48.64 57.42 -2.28
N PRO A 836 -48.96 58.71 -2.04
CA PRO A 836 -48.38 59.82 -2.79
C PRO A 836 -46.85 59.90 -2.76
N THR A 837 -46.23 60.16 -3.90
CA THR A 837 -44.79 60.46 -4.01
C THR A 837 -44.59 61.98 -4.03
N THR A 838 -43.77 62.52 -3.12
CA THR A 838 -43.42 63.95 -3.11
C THR A 838 -42.03 64.17 -3.69
N TRP A 839 -41.95 64.96 -4.75
CA TRP A 839 -40.72 65.48 -5.33
C TRP A 839 -40.36 66.82 -4.69
N LYS A 840 -39.07 67.04 -4.45
CA LYS A 840 -38.50 68.27 -3.87
C LYS A 840 -37.52 68.88 -4.86
N ASN A 841 -37.65 70.17 -5.11
CA ASN A 841 -36.70 70.93 -5.92
C ASN A 841 -35.50 71.39 -5.08
N ARG A 842 -34.47 71.91 -5.75
CA ARG A 842 -33.27 72.48 -5.14
C ARG A 842 -33.33 74.01 -5.13
N ILE A 843 -32.74 74.62 -4.10
CA ILE A 843 -32.51 76.07 -3.99
C ILE A 843 -31.06 76.37 -4.41
N THR A 844 -30.85 77.45 -5.17
CA THR A 844 -29.54 78.00 -5.53
C THR A 844 -29.42 79.43 -5.00
N ILE A 845 -28.27 79.76 -4.42
CA ILE A 845 -27.95 81.08 -3.88
C ILE A 845 -26.84 81.68 -4.75
N LEU A 846 -27.08 82.86 -5.32
CA LEU A 846 -26.14 83.60 -6.16
C LEU A 846 -25.80 84.95 -5.50
N PHE A 847 -24.61 85.47 -5.80
CA PHE A 847 -24.14 86.76 -5.31
C PHE A 847 -24.05 87.74 -6.49
N ASP A 848 -24.74 88.87 -6.41
CA ASP A 848 -24.65 89.98 -7.36
C ASP A 848 -23.92 91.16 -6.68
N GLU A 849 -22.76 91.55 -7.23
CA GLU A 849 -21.89 92.61 -6.68
C GLU A 849 -22.00 93.88 -7.52
N LYS A 850 -22.28 95.02 -6.87
CA LYS A 850 -22.26 96.35 -7.51
C LYS A 850 -21.29 97.31 -6.82
N PRO A 851 -20.66 98.25 -7.54
CA PRO A 851 -19.81 99.27 -6.92
C PRO A 851 -20.64 100.22 -6.04
N SER A 852 -20.18 100.49 -4.81
CA SER A 852 -20.81 101.42 -3.85
C SER A 852 -19.79 102.48 -3.38
N VAL A 853 -20.27 103.57 -2.76
CA VAL A 853 -19.43 104.71 -2.32
C VAL A 853 -18.37 104.26 -1.29
N ASP A 854 -18.74 103.29 -0.44
CA ASP A 854 -17.91 102.78 0.66
C ASP A 854 -17.26 101.41 0.37
N GLY A 855 -17.45 100.88 -0.85
CA GLY A 855 -16.86 99.61 -1.28
C GLY A 855 -17.68 98.91 -2.35
N ARG A 856 -18.44 97.88 -1.95
CA ARG A 856 -19.29 97.07 -2.84
C ARG A 856 -20.59 96.75 -2.14
N GLU A 857 -21.70 96.87 -2.86
CA GLU A 857 -23.02 96.47 -2.41
C GLU A 857 -23.28 95.03 -2.90
N ILE A 858 -23.60 94.13 -1.98
CA ILE A 858 -23.85 92.72 -2.26
C ILE A 858 -25.35 92.44 -2.19
N THR A 859 -25.89 91.91 -3.28
CA THR A 859 -27.27 91.41 -3.37
C THR A 859 -27.26 89.88 -3.40
N LEU A 860 -27.99 89.24 -2.49
CA LEU A 860 -28.21 87.79 -2.50
C LEU A 860 -29.43 87.46 -3.37
N VAL A 861 -29.23 86.63 -4.39
CA VAL A 861 -30.28 86.16 -5.30
C VAL A 861 -30.53 84.68 -5.01
N VAL A 862 -31.72 84.36 -4.48
CA VAL A 862 -32.10 82.99 -4.12
C VAL A 862 -33.19 82.50 -5.08
N VAL A 863 -32.88 81.43 -5.83
CA VAL A 863 -33.73 80.89 -6.89
C VAL A 863 -33.89 79.37 -6.76
N PRO A 864 -35.13 78.82 -6.75
CA PRO A 864 -36.40 79.51 -6.51
C PRO A 864 -36.42 80.21 -5.14
N SER A 865 -37.33 81.16 -4.94
CA SER A 865 -37.45 81.90 -3.68
C SER A 865 -37.64 80.95 -2.50
N ALA A 866 -36.82 81.09 -1.47
CA ALA A 866 -36.95 80.37 -0.20
C ALA A 866 -37.74 81.19 0.83
N ALA A 867 -38.27 80.52 1.86
CA ALA A 867 -39.05 81.19 2.91
C ALA A 867 -38.19 82.07 3.85
N SER A 868 -36.93 81.70 4.09
CA SER A 868 -35.99 82.42 4.94
C SER A 868 -34.60 82.40 4.34
N VAL A 869 -33.92 83.55 4.30
CA VAL A 869 -32.52 83.67 3.88
C VAL A 869 -31.75 84.37 4.98
N ARG A 870 -30.68 83.76 5.48
CA ARG A 870 -29.81 84.34 6.51
C ARG A 870 -28.37 84.37 6.06
N TYR A 871 -27.62 85.39 6.47
CA TYR A 871 -26.22 85.53 6.11
C TYR A 871 -25.34 86.03 7.28
N THR A 872 -24.05 85.79 7.17
CA THR A 872 -23.00 86.30 8.07
C THR A 872 -21.88 86.88 7.23
N THR A 873 -21.11 87.83 7.76
CA THR A 873 -19.97 88.47 7.09
C THR A 873 -18.62 88.13 7.72
N ASP A 874 -18.62 87.37 8.82
CA ASP A 874 -17.46 87.02 9.66
C ASP A 874 -17.06 85.54 9.56
N ALA A 875 -17.53 84.84 8.51
CA ALA A 875 -17.39 83.40 8.30
C ALA A 875 -18.10 82.48 9.34
N SER A 876 -18.84 83.03 10.32
CA SER A 876 -19.63 82.22 11.26
C SER A 876 -20.82 81.54 10.58
N SER A 877 -21.42 80.54 11.23
CA SER A 877 -22.55 79.80 10.63
C SER A 877 -23.81 80.66 10.59
N PRO A 878 -24.42 80.90 9.41
CA PRO A 878 -25.65 81.69 9.30
C PRO A 878 -26.86 81.06 10.01
N LYS A 879 -26.82 79.75 10.31
CA LYS A 879 -27.88 79.05 11.04
C LYS A 879 -27.96 79.48 12.51
N ALA A 880 -26.81 79.73 13.15
CA ALA A 880 -26.72 80.02 14.58
C ALA A 880 -26.68 81.52 14.89
N SER A 881 -25.99 82.31 14.07
CA SER A 881 -25.70 83.74 14.31
C SER A 881 -25.94 84.64 13.11
N GLY A 882 -26.58 84.14 12.04
CA GLY A 882 -26.83 84.90 10.82
C GLY A 882 -27.94 85.94 10.95
N LEU A 883 -27.74 87.07 10.29
CA LEU A 883 -28.73 88.13 10.10
C LEU A 883 -29.71 87.72 8.99
N GLU A 884 -30.98 88.10 9.13
CA GLU A 884 -31.98 87.90 8.09
C GLU A 884 -31.71 88.84 6.91
N TYR A 885 -31.82 88.31 5.69
CA TYR A 885 -31.57 89.08 4.48
C TYR A 885 -32.80 89.91 4.11
N GLU A 886 -32.76 91.20 4.40
CA GLU A 886 -33.84 92.16 4.10
C GLU A 886 -33.60 92.98 2.82
N GLY A 887 -32.39 92.91 2.24
CA GLY A 887 -32.01 93.67 1.04
C GLY A 887 -30.49 93.72 0.84
N PRO A 888 -30.02 94.43 -0.21
CA PRO A 888 -28.59 94.59 -0.46
C PRO A 888 -27.86 95.17 0.75
N PHE A 889 -26.63 94.71 1.00
CA PHE A 889 -25.81 95.17 2.11
C PHE A 889 -24.38 95.51 1.66
N ASP A 890 -23.78 96.51 2.29
CA ASP A 890 -22.44 96.97 1.94
C ASP A 890 -21.34 96.12 2.60
N VAL A 891 -20.31 95.82 1.81
CA VAL A 891 -19.09 95.16 2.24
C VAL A 891 -17.92 96.13 2.04
N GLY A 892 -17.20 96.42 3.13
CA GLY A 892 -16.12 97.41 3.15
C GLY A 892 -14.92 97.04 2.27
N ALA A 893 -14.32 98.04 1.62
CA ALA A 893 -13.21 97.85 0.69
C ALA A 893 -11.86 97.47 1.34
N ASP A 894 -11.71 97.67 2.65
CA ASP A 894 -10.41 97.70 3.33
C ASP A 894 -9.99 96.37 3.98
N GLN A 895 -10.80 95.32 3.88
CA GLN A 895 -10.52 93.99 4.42
C GLN A 895 -11.19 92.90 3.60
N ASP A 896 -10.72 91.67 3.75
CA ASP A 896 -11.39 90.50 3.17
C ASP A 896 -12.63 90.17 4.00
N VAL A 897 -13.77 89.96 3.33
CA VAL A 897 -15.05 89.68 3.97
C VAL A 897 -15.58 88.34 3.48
N HIS A 898 -15.91 87.46 4.42
CA HIS A 898 -16.41 86.13 4.13
C HIS A 898 -17.91 86.10 4.36
N VAL A 899 -18.67 86.13 3.27
CA VAL A 899 -20.13 86.04 3.33
C VAL A 899 -20.55 84.58 3.25
N ARG A 900 -21.20 84.07 4.30
CA ARG A 900 -21.87 82.77 4.28
C ARG A 900 -23.37 83.00 4.28
N VAL A 901 -24.12 82.22 3.52
CA VAL A 901 -25.58 82.36 3.35
C VAL A 901 -26.23 80.99 3.49
N VAL A 902 -27.37 80.94 4.18
CA VAL A 902 -28.28 79.81 4.19
C VAL A 902 -29.67 80.27 3.72
N ALA A 903 -30.27 79.51 2.82
CA ALA A 903 -31.65 79.67 2.39
C ALA A 903 -32.44 78.42 2.81
N VAL A 904 -33.58 78.62 3.47
CA VAL A 904 -34.42 77.55 4.03
C VAL A 904 -35.88 77.76 3.63
N ASP A 905 -36.51 76.70 3.12
CA ASP A 905 -37.95 76.59 2.96
C ASP A 905 -38.37 75.21 3.48
N GLY A 906 -39.04 75.17 4.64
CA GLY A 906 -39.43 73.93 5.31
C GLY A 906 -38.24 73.00 5.58
N ASP A 907 -38.25 71.82 4.96
CA ASP A 907 -37.18 70.81 5.00
C ASP A 907 -36.19 70.88 3.82
N ILE A 908 -36.32 71.87 2.94
CA ILE A 908 -35.38 72.12 1.83
C ILE A 908 -34.47 73.27 2.23
N GLU A 909 -33.17 73.03 2.25
CA GLU A 909 -32.17 74.04 2.57
C GLU A 909 -31.03 74.06 1.54
N ALA A 910 -30.42 75.23 1.37
CA ALA A 910 -29.21 75.41 0.60
C ALA A 910 -28.26 76.35 1.36
N GLU A 911 -26.96 76.09 1.27
CA GLU A 911 -25.92 76.96 1.81
C GLU A 911 -24.96 77.36 0.69
N ASN A 912 -24.49 78.61 0.71
CA ASN A 912 -23.43 79.07 -0.17
C ASN A 912 -22.51 80.05 0.58
N GLN A 913 -21.24 80.12 0.18
CA GLN A 913 -20.27 81.03 0.76
C GLN A 913 -19.42 81.68 -0.31
N HIS A 914 -19.12 82.96 -0.12
CA HIS A 914 -18.28 83.73 -1.03
C HIS A 914 -17.34 84.64 -0.24
N ARG A 915 -16.08 84.72 -0.67
CA ARG A 915 -15.07 85.60 -0.10
C ARG A 915 -14.90 86.81 -1.01
N PHE A 916 -15.09 88.00 -0.46
CA PHE A 916 -14.80 89.26 -1.13
C PHE A 916 -13.46 89.79 -0.64
N ASP A 917 -12.46 89.86 -1.52
CA ASP A 917 -11.10 90.31 -1.14
C ASP A 917 -11.00 91.85 -0.99
N ARG A 918 -10.00 92.33 -0.24
CA ARG A 918 -9.68 93.75 -0.04
C ARG A 918 -9.33 94.48 -1.34
N ARG A 919 -9.87 95.68 -1.56
CA ARG A 919 -9.49 96.61 -2.65
C ARG A 919 -8.48 97.66 -2.16
N THR A 920 -7.23 97.62 -2.62
CA THR A 920 -6.21 98.67 -2.32
C THR A 920 -6.47 99.96 -3.11
N ARG A 921 -6.71 101.09 -2.42
CA ARG A 921 -6.96 102.42 -3.02
C ARG A 921 -5.66 103.26 -3.08
N GLY A 922 -5.01 103.29 -4.26
CA GLY A 922 -4.14 104.41 -4.69
C GLY A 922 -2.61 104.19 -4.74
N ALA A 923 -2.09 103.81 -5.90
CA ALA A 923 -0.76 104.24 -6.37
C ALA A 923 -0.95 105.02 -7.68
N ARG A 924 -1.15 106.34 -7.57
CA ARG A 924 -1.09 107.28 -8.71
C ARG A 924 0.34 107.86 -8.77
N GLU A 925 0.98 107.59 -9.90
CA GLU A 925 2.07 108.35 -10.55
C GLU A 925 3.24 108.87 -9.69
N ARG A 926 4.40 108.21 -9.85
CA ARG A 926 5.66 108.92 -10.09
C ARG A 926 6.59 108.11 -10.99
N THR A 927 6.43 108.39 -12.28
CA THR A 927 7.46 108.47 -13.34
C THR A 927 8.89 108.06 -12.98
N GLY A 928 9.41 107.04 -13.69
CA GLY A 928 10.84 106.93 -14.01
C GLY A 928 11.41 105.52 -14.04
N GLY A 929 11.19 104.77 -15.13
CA GLY A 929 12.17 103.77 -15.61
C GLY A 929 11.72 102.31 -15.70
N GLY A 930 10.91 101.99 -16.72
CA GLY A 930 10.99 100.78 -17.56
C GLY A 930 10.81 99.38 -16.95
N GLY A 931 9.71 98.70 -17.32
CA GLY A 931 9.61 97.24 -17.25
C GLY A 931 8.19 96.71 -17.03
N ASP A 932 7.44 96.62 -18.13
CA ASP A 932 6.21 95.85 -18.44
C ASP A 932 5.34 95.22 -17.33
N GLY A 933 4.05 95.57 -17.41
CA GLY A 933 3.00 95.11 -16.52
C GLY A 933 2.54 93.67 -16.78
N ALA A 934 2.16 93.01 -15.69
CA ALA A 934 1.30 91.84 -15.70
C ALA A 934 0.14 92.11 -14.74
N GLY A 935 -1.10 91.96 -15.21
CA GLY A 935 -2.26 91.83 -14.33
C GLY A 935 -2.16 90.58 -13.44
N PRO A 936 -3.11 90.35 -12.51
CA PRO A 936 -3.11 89.14 -11.69
C PRO A 936 -3.09 87.91 -12.62
N ARG A 937 -1.99 87.15 -12.56
CA ARG A 937 -1.79 85.95 -13.36
C ARG A 937 -2.81 84.88 -12.95
N ILE A 938 -3.56 84.35 -13.93
CA ILE A 938 -4.39 83.16 -13.74
C ILE A 938 -3.46 81.98 -13.45
N PRO A 939 -3.63 81.24 -12.33
CA PRO A 939 -2.80 80.09 -12.04
C PRO A 939 -3.10 78.99 -13.05
N THR A 940 -2.06 78.25 -13.45
CA THR A 940 -2.27 77.01 -14.21
C THR A 940 -2.94 75.96 -13.33
N VAL A 941 -3.56 74.94 -13.94
CA VAL A 941 -4.18 73.83 -13.18
C VAL A 941 -3.18 73.21 -12.18
N ARG A 942 -1.92 72.99 -12.59
CA ARG A 942 -0.87 72.45 -11.72
C ARG A 942 -0.46 73.39 -10.57
N GLU A 943 -0.62 74.71 -10.74
CA GLU A 943 -0.38 75.68 -9.67
C GLU A 943 -1.57 75.78 -8.70
N HIS A 944 -2.79 75.47 -9.16
CA HIS A 944 -4.01 75.56 -8.36
C HIS A 944 -4.34 74.27 -7.59
N VAL A 945 -3.96 73.10 -8.12
CA VAL A 945 -4.35 71.78 -7.61
C VAL A 945 -3.30 71.20 -6.66
N ASP A 946 -3.70 70.87 -5.44
CA ASP A 946 -2.94 70.03 -4.50
C ASP A 946 -3.05 68.55 -4.93
N GLU A 947 -1.94 67.97 -5.40
CA GLU A 947 -1.89 66.60 -5.91
C GLU A 947 -2.41 65.53 -4.93
N ARG A 948 -2.36 65.78 -3.61
CA ARG A 948 -2.70 64.77 -2.59
C ARG A 948 -4.15 64.80 -2.13
N ARG A 949 -4.90 65.85 -2.48
CA ARG A 949 -6.28 66.04 -2.01
C ARG A 949 -7.28 65.61 -3.08
N PRO A 950 -8.44 65.02 -2.70
CA PRO A 950 -9.51 64.75 -3.65
C PRO A 950 -9.90 66.00 -4.43
N ALA A 951 -10.25 65.82 -5.70
CA ALA A 951 -10.59 66.92 -6.59
C ALA A 951 -11.91 66.65 -7.34
N LEU A 952 -12.75 67.68 -7.42
CA LEU A 952 -14.00 67.65 -8.19
C LEU A 952 -13.85 68.61 -9.36
N LEU A 953 -13.98 68.08 -10.57
CA LEU A 953 -14.05 68.85 -11.80
C LEU A 953 -15.53 69.07 -12.17
N THR A 954 -15.95 70.33 -12.17
CA THR A 954 -17.24 70.79 -12.66
C THR A 954 -17.01 71.75 -13.82
N SER A 955 -17.41 71.37 -15.04
CA SER A 955 -17.30 72.25 -16.20
C SER A 955 -18.45 72.01 -17.17
N ALA A 956 -18.97 73.09 -17.77
CA ALA A 956 -19.94 73.01 -18.85
C ALA A 956 -19.38 72.31 -20.10
N LYS A 957 -18.05 72.20 -20.20
CA LYS A 957 -17.32 71.57 -21.32
C LYS A 957 -17.10 70.05 -21.13
N LEU A 958 -17.71 69.40 -20.13
CA LEU A 958 -17.70 67.93 -19.94
C LEU A 958 -18.66 67.21 -20.90
N ALA A 959 -18.50 67.46 -22.20
CA ALA A 959 -19.28 66.85 -23.25
C ALA A 959 -18.39 66.47 -24.44
N TRP A 960 -18.40 65.19 -24.79
CA TRP A 960 -17.68 64.63 -25.93
C TRP A 960 -18.67 64.24 -27.01
N THR A 961 -18.58 64.92 -28.15
CA THR A 961 -19.50 64.75 -29.29
C THR A 961 -18.93 63.85 -30.38
N ALA A 962 -17.65 63.49 -30.30
CA ALA A 962 -17.01 62.52 -31.20
C ALA A 962 -16.86 61.16 -30.50
N THR A 963 -17.08 60.08 -31.25
CA THR A 963 -16.96 58.70 -30.75
C THR A 963 -15.59 58.44 -30.14
N LYS A 964 -14.51 58.83 -30.83
CA LYS A 964 -13.15 58.66 -30.32
C LYS A 964 -12.94 59.41 -28.99
N GLY A 965 -13.31 60.70 -28.94
CA GLY A 965 -13.21 61.50 -27.73
C GLY A 965 -14.06 60.96 -26.57
N THR A 966 -15.19 60.32 -26.87
CA THR A 966 -16.01 59.62 -25.87
C THR A 966 -15.24 58.43 -25.27
N TYR A 967 -14.63 57.57 -26.09
CA TYR A 967 -13.84 56.45 -25.58
C TYR A 967 -12.58 56.89 -24.83
N ASP A 968 -11.87 57.89 -25.36
CA ASP A 968 -10.70 58.47 -24.69
C ASP A 968 -11.07 59.00 -23.29
N ALA A 969 -12.23 59.66 -23.17
CA ALA A 969 -12.76 60.10 -21.88
C ALA A 969 -13.12 58.95 -20.93
N LEU A 970 -13.76 57.88 -21.44
CA LEU A 970 -14.11 56.70 -20.64
C LEU A 970 -12.86 55.95 -20.14
N ASP A 971 -11.86 55.81 -20.99
CA ASP A 971 -10.57 55.20 -20.66
C ASP A 971 -9.85 56.03 -19.59
N ALA A 972 -9.82 57.36 -19.74
CA ALA A 972 -9.18 58.25 -18.79
C ALA A 972 -9.90 58.28 -17.43
N ILE A 973 -11.24 58.26 -17.40
CA ILE A 973 -12.02 58.13 -16.15
C ILE A 973 -11.72 56.81 -15.45
N GLN A 974 -11.62 55.71 -16.21
CA GLN A 974 -11.28 54.40 -15.66
C GLN A 974 -9.86 54.36 -15.11
N ALA A 975 -8.88 54.87 -15.86
CA ALA A 975 -7.48 54.91 -15.44
C ALA A 975 -7.30 55.73 -14.14
N ALA A 976 -8.00 56.86 -14.04
CA ALA A 976 -7.99 57.72 -12.86
C ALA A 976 -8.81 57.16 -11.67
N SER A 977 -9.43 55.98 -11.80
CA SER A 977 -10.39 55.43 -10.83
C SER A 977 -11.45 56.45 -10.40
N ALA A 978 -11.81 57.35 -11.31
CA ALA A 978 -12.67 58.48 -11.04
C ALA A 978 -14.14 58.07 -11.10
N SER A 979 -14.96 58.78 -10.31
CA SER A 979 -16.42 58.62 -10.36
C SER A 979 -17.03 59.84 -11.03
N ALA A 980 -17.85 59.61 -12.04
CA ALA A 980 -18.56 60.66 -12.76
C ALA A 980 -20.03 60.70 -12.34
N VAL A 981 -20.62 61.89 -12.43
CA VAL A 981 -22.07 62.06 -12.42
C VAL A 981 -22.50 62.25 -13.86
N GLY A 982 -23.21 61.27 -14.40
CA GLY A 982 -23.63 61.28 -15.80
C GLY A 982 -24.78 62.23 -16.07
N ARG A 983 -24.83 62.81 -17.28
CA ARG A 983 -26.03 63.49 -17.81
C ARG A 983 -26.71 62.64 -18.87
N ARG A 984 -25.95 62.25 -19.90
CA ARG A 984 -26.49 61.54 -21.06
C ARG A 984 -25.41 60.76 -21.79
N ILE A 985 -25.75 59.55 -22.22
CA ILE A 985 -25.01 58.80 -23.24
C ILE A 985 -25.94 58.62 -24.43
N THR A 986 -25.47 58.92 -25.63
CA THR A 986 -26.22 58.65 -26.86
C THR A 986 -25.36 57.82 -27.80
N VAL A 987 -25.93 56.72 -28.29
CA VAL A 987 -25.28 55.78 -29.22
C VAL A 987 -26.16 55.65 -30.46
N GLY A 988 -25.59 55.85 -31.65
CA GLY A 988 -26.30 55.87 -32.92
C GLY A 988 -26.79 57.26 -33.33
N GLU A 989 -27.41 57.33 -34.51
CA GLU A 989 -27.93 58.55 -35.13
C GLU A 989 -29.30 58.31 -35.79
N GLY A 990 -30.10 59.38 -35.91
CA GLY A 990 -31.44 59.32 -36.51
C GLY A 990 -32.37 58.32 -35.81
N ASP A 991 -33.05 57.49 -36.61
CA ASP A 991 -34.04 56.51 -36.13
C ASP A 991 -33.40 55.29 -35.44
N ARG A 992 -32.08 55.11 -35.53
CA ARG A 992 -31.31 54.04 -34.89
C ARG A 992 -30.44 54.59 -33.76
N THR A 993 -31.09 55.19 -32.78
CA THR A 993 -30.43 55.85 -31.65
C THR A 993 -30.91 55.28 -30.32
N VAL A 994 -29.97 54.96 -29.43
CA VAL A 994 -30.22 54.67 -28.01
C VAL A 994 -29.72 55.85 -27.18
N THR A 995 -30.61 56.47 -26.41
CA THR A 995 -30.25 57.53 -25.46
C THR A 995 -30.49 57.06 -24.04
N ILE A 996 -29.45 57.10 -23.22
CA ILE A 996 -29.47 56.72 -21.81
C ILE A 996 -29.29 58.01 -21.00
N ALA A 997 -30.34 58.40 -20.27
CA ALA A 997 -30.27 59.51 -19.31
C ALA A 997 -29.81 58.97 -17.95
N LEU A 998 -28.82 59.63 -17.35
CA LEU A 998 -28.28 59.26 -16.04
C LEU A 998 -28.77 60.30 -15.04
N GLY A 999 -29.35 59.86 -13.92
CA GLY A 999 -29.84 60.75 -12.87
C GLY A 999 -28.70 61.49 -12.18
N SER A 1000 -28.99 62.70 -11.69
CA SER A 1000 -28.01 63.60 -11.05
C SER A 1000 -27.38 63.06 -9.76
N GLY A 1001 -27.97 62.03 -9.13
CA GLY A 1001 -27.41 61.33 -7.97
C GLY A 1001 -26.62 60.06 -8.30
N SER A 1002 -26.59 59.64 -9.58
CA SER A 1002 -25.98 58.37 -9.99
C SER A 1002 -24.47 58.53 -10.18
N LYS A 1003 -23.69 57.97 -9.26
CA LYS A 1003 -22.23 57.84 -9.40
C LYS A 1003 -21.93 56.67 -10.33
N VAL A 1004 -21.32 56.97 -11.48
CA VAL A 1004 -20.94 55.98 -12.50
C VAL A 1004 -19.42 55.96 -12.68
N THR A 1005 -18.86 54.78 -12.90
CA THR A 1005 -17.42 54.59 -13.18
C THR A 1005 -17.22 54.42 -14.68
N GLY A 1006 -15.97 54.50 -15.15
CA GLY A 1006 -15.63 54.23 -16.56
C GLY A 1006 -16.13 52.86 -17.04
N ASP A 1007 -16.01 51.82 -16.21
CA ASP A 1007 -16.48 50.47 -16.53
C ASP A 1007 -18.00 50.39 -16.72
N HIS A 1008 -18.78 51.04 -15.83
CA HIS A 1008 -20.23 51.09 -15.96
C HIS A 1008 -20.65 51.78 -17.27
N LEU A 1009 -20.01 52.90 -17.61
CA LEU A 1009 -20.31 53.66 -18.82
C LEU A 1009 -19.95 52.89 -20.10
N LYS A 1010 -18.80 52.19 -20.12
CA LYS A 1010 -18.41 51.32 -21.22
C LYS A 1010 -19.39 50.15 -21.41
N GLY A 1011 -19.79 49.50 -20.33
CA GLY A 1011 -20.76 48.41 -20.38
C GLY A 1011 -22.11 48.84 -20.98
N LEU A 1012 -22.61 50.02 -20.59
CA LEU A 1012 -23.84 50.59 -21.15
C LEU A 1012 -23.71 50.89 -22.65
N LEU A 1013 -22.56 51.40 -23.07
CA LEU A 1013 -22.28 51.70 -24.48
C LEU A 1013 -22.24 50.41 -25.32
N THR A 1014 -21.55 49.37 -24.84
CA THR A 1014 -21.51 48.05 -25.50
C THR A 1014 -22.91 47.44 -25.64
N ALA A 1015 -23.72 47.49 -24.57
CA ALA A 1015 -25.10 47.00 -24.61
C ALA A 1015 -25.95 47.78 -25.62
N ALA A 1016 -25.82 49.10 -25.68
CA ALA A 1016 -26.54 49.95 -26.63
C ALA A 1016 -26.15 49.64 -28.09
N ARG A 1017 -24.87 49.42 -28.38
CA ARG A 1017 -24.40 49.02 -29.73
C ARG A 1017 -24.92 47.66 -30.14
N SER A 1018 -24.89 46.69 -29.22
CA SER A 1018 -25.46 45.36 -29.46
C SER A 1018 -26.95 45.44 -29.76
N ALA A 1019 -27.71 46.28 -29.04
CA ALA A 1019 -29.14 46.46 -29.26
C ALA A 1019 -29.46 47.13 -30.60
N LEU A 1020 -28.57 47.99 -31.09
CA LEU A 1020 -28.71 48.64 -32.39
C LEU A 1020 -28.26 47.77 -33.57
N GLU A 1021 -27.59 46.63 -33.32
CA GLU A 1021 -26.93 45.80 -34.34
C GLU A 1021 -25.96 46.60 -35.25
N VAL A 1022 -25.34 47.65 -34.69
CA VAL A 1022 -24.37 48.49 -35.41
C VAL A 1022 -23.11 48.59 -34.54
N GLU A 1023 -22.10 47.83 -34.91
CA GLU A 1023 -20.87 47.62 -34.12
C GLU A 1023 -20.05 48.92 -33.96
N GLU A 1024 -20.12 49.81 -34.96
CA GLU A 1024 -19.43 51.11 -34.98
C GLU A 1024 -20.38 52.31 -34.80
N ALA A 1025 -21.52 52.13 -34.13
CA ALA A 1025 -22.46 53.24 -33.94
C ALA A 1025 -21.78 54.44 -33.25
N PRO A 1026 -21.94 55.67 -33.77
CA PRO A 1026 -21.34 56.86 -33.19
C PRO A 1026 -21.81 57.05 -31.76
N ALA A 1027 -20.93 57.52 -30.88
CA ALA A 1027 -21.23 57.66 -29.46
C ALA A 1027 -20.88 59.06 -28.96
N THR A 1028 -21.77 59.62 -28.14
CA THR A 1028 -21.56 60.88 -27.45
C THR A 1028 -21.80 60.72 -25.96
N LEU A 1029 -21.04 61.44 -25.15
CA LEU A 1029 -21.10 61.40 -23.69
C LEU A 1029 -21.17 62.82 -23.14
N SER A 1030 -22.09 63.05 -22.21
CA SER A 1030 -22.13 64.27 -21.41
C SER A 1030 -22.19 63.93 -19.93
N LEU A 1031 -21.32 64.56 -19.15
CA LEU A 1031 -21.20 64.41 -17.70
C LEU A 1031 -21.48 65.76 -17.02
N ALA A 1032 -21.99 65.72 -15.79
CA ALA A 1032 -22.20 66.91 -14.96
C ALA A 1032 -20.92 67.27 -14.19
N SER A 1033 -20.23 66.27 -13.65
CA SER A 1033 -19.00 66.43 -12.88
C SER A 1033 -18.19 65.14 -12.85
N ILE A 1034 -16.89 65.24 -12.59
CA ILE A 1034 -16.00 64.10 -12.37
C ILE A 1034 -15.26 64.30 -11.06
N ARG A 1035 -15.36 63.31 -10.15
CA ARG A 1035 -14.67 63.28 -8.87
C ARG A 1035 -13.48 62.34 -8.95
N PHE A 1036 -12.31 62.88 -8.67
CA PHE A 1036 -11.03 62.22 -8.68
C PHE A 1036 -10.60 61.87 -7.24
N PRO A 1037 -10.03 60.67 -7.01
CA PRO A 1037 -9.50 60.29 -5.69
C PRO A 1037 -8.42 61.27 -5.20
N THR A 1038 -7.56 61.75 -6.11
CA THR A 1038 -6.51 62.72 -5.82
C THR A 1038 -6.41 63.79 -6.90
N GLY A 1039 -5.83 64.95 -6.55
CA GLY A 1039 -5.54 66.03 -7.50
C GLY A 1039 -4.53 65.60 -8.57
N LYS A 1040 -3.68 64.62 -8.25
CA LYS A 1040 -2.79 63.99 -9.23
C LYS A 1040 -3.57 63.29 -10.34
N ASP A 1041 -4.60 62.52 -9.97
CA ASP A 1041 -5.44 61.81 -10.95
C ASP A 1041 -6.22 62.78 -11.86
N LEU A 1042 -6.62 63.95 -11.33
CA LEU A 1042 -7.22 65.02 -12.13
C LEU A 1042 -6.23 65.59 -13.15
N ILE A 1043 -4.98 65.83 -12.75
CA ILE A 1043 -3.94 66.36 -13.64
C ILE A 1043 -3.65 65.33 -14.75
N GLU A 1044 -3.46 64.06 -14.40
CA GLU A 1044 -3.25 62.98 -15.37
C GLU A 1044 -4.45 62.83 -16.33
N PHE A 1045 -5.68 63.00 -15.83
CA PHE A 1045 -6.88 63.02 -16.67
C PHE A 1045 -6.91 64.19 -17.66
N LEU A 1046 -6.57 65.41 -17.23
CA LEU A 1046 -6.54 66.58 -18.10
C LEU A 1046 -5.40 66.55 -19.13
N GLU A 1047 -4.33 65.80 -18.84
CA GLU A 1047 -3.26 65.50 -19.80
C GLU A 1047 -3.70 64.48 -20.86
N ALA A 1048 -4.46 63.46 -20.46
CA ALA A 1048 -5.00 62.45 -21.36
C ALA A 1048 -6.15 62.98 -22.23
N VAL A 1049 -7.02 63.83 -21.65
CA VAL A 1049 -8.21 64.37 -22.29
C VAL A 1049 -8.24 65.89 -22.05
N PRO A 1050 -7.63 66.68 -22.96
CA PRO A 1050 -7.50 68.11 -22.80
C PRO A 1050 -8.88 68.78 -22.76
N ILE A 1051 -9.20 69.39 -21.62
CA ILE A 1051 -10.38 70.24 -21.44
C ILE A 1051 -9.89 71.66 -21.24
N ASP A 1052 -10.45 72.58 -22.02
CA ASP A 1052 -10.11 73.99 -21.95
C ASP A 1052 -10.71 74.64 -20.68
N ILE A 1053 -9.85 74.81 -19.67
CA ILE A 1053 -10.17 75.42 -18.37
C ILE A 1053 -9.58 76.84 -18.37
N GLU A 1054 -10.45 77.85 -18.47
CA GLU A 1054 -10.04 79.27 -18.55
C GLU A 1054 -9.51 79.80 -17.22
N ASP A 1055 -10.17 79.49 -16.09
CA ASP A 1055 -9.63 79.70 -14.73
C ASP A 1055 -9.92 78.44 -13.87
N PRO A 1056 -8.89 77.75 -13.36
CA PRO A 1056 -9.08 76.54 -12.56
C PRO A 1056 -9.83 76.79 -11.25
N ARG A 1057 -9.89 78.03 -10.75
CA ARG A 1057 -10.61 78.39 -9.52
C ARG A 1057 -12.12 78.22 -9.63
N ASP A 1058 -12.67 78.31 -10.85
CA ASP A 1058 -14.12 78.20 -11.08
C ASP A 1058 -14.56 76.76 -11.37
N ALA A 1059 -13.65 75.95 -11.93
CA ALA A 1059 -13.97 74.61 -12.42
C ALA A 1059 -13.53 73.48 -11.48
N ILE A 1060 -12.58 73.73 -10.58
CA ILE A 1060 -11.97 72.70 -9.72
C ILE A 1060 -12.21 73.03 -8.24
N ARG A 1061 -12.73 72.07 -7.49
CA ARG A 1061 -12.85 72.15 -6.02
C ARG A 1061 -12.00 71.07 -5.36
N GLN A 1062 -11.38 71.39 -4.22
CA GLN A 1062 -10.58 70.45 -3.42
C GLN A 1062 -10.86 70.57 -1.93
N GLY A 1063 -10.87 69.45 -1.21
CA GLY A 1063 -10.99 69.40 0.25
C GLY A 1063 -11.98 68.37 0.75
N ASP A 1064 -12.32 68.44 2.05
CA ASP A 1064 -13.15 67.42 2.72
C ASP A 1064 -14.62 67.46 2.25
N ASP A 1065 -15.03 68.56 1.60
CA ASP A 1065 -16.36 68.76 1.01
C ASP A 1065 -16.47 68.24 -0.45
N VAL A 1066 -15.44 67.55 -0.96
CA VAL A 1066 -15.40 66.91 -2.30
C VAL A 1066 -15.56 65.41 -2.19
#